data_AF-A0A0N0M158-F1
#
_entry.id   AF-A0A0N0M158-F1
#
_cell.length_a   1.000
_cell.length_b   1.000
_cell.length_c   1.000
_cell.angle_alpha   90.00
_cell.angle_beta   90.00
_cell.angle_gamma   90.00
#
_symmetry.space_group_name_H-M   'P 1'
#
loop_
_entity.id
_entity.type
_entity.pdbx_description
1 polymer ?
#
loop_
_entity_poly.entity_id
_entity_poly.type
_entity_poly.pdbx_seq_one_letter_code
_entity_poly.pdbx_strand_id
1 'polypeptide(L)'
;MAAFTASQASVTNGSKVVTINSGESIANVRQGDFLFLAGFLVEINRGYLGSASQQYIELVNNWANSNQSNQKAVVIPTTGDFRAAVDAINNANKNVNDNFVAMQNWQTKMGAVTFVNQDGSTTTVKTLKQIEADNATQMDAYHPYPWAMRKVEFEARRAANNEKYAASGFVHKGKQYANTNVEHVNSGLWIYKENSGYERDNFFLGCNSSSGIGESKSATPILNMCGVLFNITLLSENNSILNVRVKLPPPEEGLRTYDTAIGVSVTHASLATAFASETTTNKVVLNRKDAWGFEAFLREITPSDPMVYKRGIIQGLGATINGVTTTIDYTRPLSYYAWYLGDTSTRGRGVDWLTATEQQRKTIASDPENNIFFDDSTGKFYQWCLRGRSFAGAGNGDWQVIDSSSSGGLLAFSVSSPVKRISPQGIQDVGLDFSSAPYFYNNNHPNGDQEYGHFSSKNTDGSTYTSVGVNGQCHILICGTLSRLNRGAYHPSLNPYGADRFVRASSPASGGDLWYVTTQEYNTQYDCFEKEENGGARSNKDFGLKAHGASGRPDARYVDAIYKSGFGGFSRDMRYSAWGLKPDDFGDADLKIKSGQYLGQVESSMSKVGTVTTSGSVYSDNLTKLIISNQRFSSEFADWEGFGLNSPAAEIPLPDCYIIDKNGEAHGIKHVAIRLSSNSSCYVVGNVADKFTNGTYHIVVARTDLLPKVGGEYTHTEVQGPLARIAACEDLKDGWFGSYNPNLPDGVKDSFGLTRPYSGSGADITRTYTVNNGVTWTSSKIAISDVVNNTTTFSNMPVHQVTIYQYKTKAKMTNHGSNSEPLGFTKGLGDVFVSSRCREETARGLGYSLISKVLTSQNSSSTGKDHEILKLKRLQLGDGLKELIGVNAFISEHEQIDIVAPTNNSPALKSLNYNVIENQQGFINYVYTELKHDGTDWGDDGKIHIVDGQSTMLDENGNTVLVGTARCVEPLGWIKNDK
;
A
#
# COMPACT_ATOMS: atom_id res chain seq x y z
N MET A 1 -29.81 88.80 28.03
CA MET A 1 -30.58 89.31 26.87
C MET A 1 -30.46 90.82 26.86
N ALA A 2 -29.89 91.40 25.80
CA ALA A 2 -29.71 92.84 25.71
C ALA A 2 -31.05 93.49 25.35
N ALA A 3 -31.61 94.27 26.28
CA ALA A 3 -32.77 95.11 26.00
C ALA A 3 -32.43 96.05 24.83
N PHE A 4 -33.16 95.93 23.72
CA PHE A 4 -33.01 96.90 22.64
C PHE A 4 -33.32 98.29 23.21
N THR A 5 -32.44 99.26 22.95
CA THR A 5 -32.62 100.64 23.37
C THR A 5 -32.33 101.54 22.17
N ALA A 6 -33.28 102.40 21.84
CA ALA A 6 -33.11 103.45 20.87
C ALA A 6 -32.98 104.79 21.58
N SER A 7 -31.96 105.56 21.23
CA SER A 7 -31.73 106.87 21.83
C SER A 7 -32.75 107.92 21.37
N GLN A 8 -33.32 107.78 20.18
CA GLN A 8 -34.36 108.65 19.64
C GLN A 8 -35.40 107.86 18.83
N ALA A 9 -36.65 107.92 19.26
CA ALA A 9 -37.80 107.36 18.56
C ALA A 9 -38.98 108.35 18.56
N SER A 10 -39.78 108.28 17.51
CA SER A 10 -40.96 109.13 17.33
C SER A 10 -42.20 108.32 16.99
N VAL A 11 -43.36 108.74 17.52
CA VAL A 11 -44.66 108.17 17.17
C VAL A 11 -45.73 109.25 17.24
N THR A 12 -46.61 109.24 16.24
CA THR A 12 -47.76 110.14 16.18
C THR A 12 -48.97 109.51 16.90
N ASN A 13 -49.74 110.31 17.62
CA ASN A 13 -51.02 109.93 18.20
C ASN A 13 -51.91 109.30 17.11
N GLY A 14 -52.51 108.16 17.45
CA GLY A 14 -53.33 107.37 16.53
C GLY A 14 -52.53 106.46 15.57
N SER A 15 -51.19 106.54 15.52
CA SER A 15 -50.35 105.68 14.68
C SER A 15 -49.98 104.37 15.40
N LYS A 16 -49.85 103.27 14.67
CA LYS A 16 -49.20 102.04 15.18
C LYS A 16 -47.68 102.04 14.99
N VAL A 17 -47.15 103.00 14.25
CA VAL A 17 -45.77 102.94 13.78
C VAL A 17 -44.92 103.91 14.59
N VAL A 18 -44.01 103.33 15.37
CA VAL A 18 -42.92 104.05 16.01
C VAL A 18 -41.72 104.02 15.09
N THR A 19 -41.22 105.20 14.73
CA THR A 19 -40.01 105.36 13.92
C THR A 19 -38.80 105.45 14.83
N ILE A 20 -37.78 104.63 14.59
CA ILE A 20 -36.50 104.69 15.30
C ILE A 20 -35.58 105.63 14.54
N ASN A 21 -35.41 106.85 15.03
CA ASN A 21 -34.67 107.92 14.33
C ASN A 21 -33.16 107.81 14.55
N SER A 22 -32.72 107.24 15.67
CA SER A 22 -31.32 107.10 16.04
C SER A 22 -30.57 105.93 15.37
N GLY A 23 -31.28 105.09 14.61
CA GLY A 23 -30.68 104.08 13.72
C GLY A 23 -30.25 102.75 14.36
N GLU A 24 -30.50 102.50 15.64
CA GLU A 24 -30.16 101.23 16.30
C GLU A 24 -30.96 100.05 15.71
N SER A 25 -30.31 98.88 15.61
CA SER A 25 -30.90 97.69 14.98
C SER A 25 -32.05 97.08 15.78
N ILE A 26 -33.24 97.02 15.19
CA ILE A 26 -34.43 96.35 15.72
C ILE A 26 -34.41 94.82 15.57
N ALA A 27 -33.30 94.22 15.12
CA ALA A 27 -33.21 92.79 14.79
C ALA A 27 -33.55 91.84 15.95
N ASN A 28 -33.47 92.33 17.19
CA ASN A 28 -33.78 91.57 18.41
C ASN A 28 -35.15 91.88 19.02
N VAL A 29 -35.94 92.74 18.38
CA VAL A 29 -37.33 93.01 18.79
C VAL A 29 -38.21 91.86 18.29
N ARG A 30 -39.02 91.28 19.18
CA ARG A 30 -39.95 90.18 18.87
C ARG A 30 -41.40 90.62 19.08
N GLN A 31 -42.32 89.90 18.45
CA GLN A 31 -43.75 90.08 18.69
C GLN A 31 -44.07 89.74 20.14
N GLY A 32 -44.88 90.58 20.80
CA GLY A 32 -45.25 90.42 22.21
C GLY A 32 -44.23 91.01 23.18
N ASP A 33 -43.12 91.59 22.72
CA ASP A 33 -42.27 92.44 23.56
C ASP A 33 -42.99 93.75 23.90
N PHE A 34 -42.60 94.44 24.97
CA PHE A 34 -43.16 95.76 25.31
C PHE A 34 -42.18 96.87 24.97
N LEU A 35 -42.66 97.89 24.25
CA LEU A 35 -41.94 99.14 24.06
C LEU A 35 -42.28 100.10 25.21
N PHE A 36 -41.24 100.57 25.89
CA PHE A 36 -41.31 101.69 26.80
C PHE A 36 -40.80 102.96 26.11
N LEU A 37 -41.68 103.94 25.90
CA LEU A 37 -41.37 105.20 25.22
C LEU A 37 -42.02 106.37 25.97
N ALA A 38 -41.22 107.36 26.36
CA ALA A 38 -41.69 108.58 27.03
C ALA A 38 -42.57 108.33 28.29
N GLY A 39 -42.28 107.26 29.05
CA GLY A 39 -43.04 106.92 30.26
C GLY A 39 -44.19 105.93 30.04
N PHE A 40 -44.53 105.59 28.79
CA PHE A 40 -45.63 104.70 28.47
C PHE A 40 -45.13 103.36 27.97
N LEU A 41 -45.78 102.29 28.44
CA LEU A 41 -45.52 100.92 28.05
C LEU A 41 -46.59 100.45 27.07
N VAL A 42 -46.20 99.97 25.90
CA VAL A 42 -47.11 99.49 24.85
C VAL A 42 -46.58 98.21 24.21
N GLU A 43 -47.47 97.32 23.82
CA GLU A 43 -47.08 96.04 23.23
C GLU A 43 -46.68 96.17 21.77
N ILE A 44 -45.63 95.46 21.39
CA ILE A 44 -45.05 95.44 20.06
C ILE A 44 -45.65 94.28 19.27
N ASN A 45 -46.14 94.59 18.07
CA ASN A 45 -46.53 93.59 17.09
C ASN A 45 -45.30 93.02 16.37
N ARG A 46 -44.41 93.88 15.88
CA ARG A 46 -43.15 93.48 15.22
C ARG A 46 -42.21 94.67 15.02
N GLY A 47 -40.91 94.40 14.88
CA GLY A 47 -39.98 95.32 14.23
C GLY A 47 -39.88 95.04 12.73
N TYR A 48 -39.79 96.08 11.90
CA TYR A 48 -39.53 95.92 10.46
C TYR A 48 -38.77 97.12 9.86
N LEU A 49 -38.21 96.94 8.66
CA LEU A 49 -37.54 97.99 7.88
C LEU A 49 -38.50 98.54 6.82
N GLY A 50 -38.55 99.87 6.64
CA GLY A 50 -39.26 100.48 5.52
C GLY A 50 -38.40 100.69 4.27
N SER A 51 -38.99 101.30 3.25
CA SER A 51 -38.44 101.46 1.90
C SER A 51 -37.14 102.29 1.79
N ALA A 52 -36.74 102.99 2.85
CA ALA A 52 -35.50 103.77 2.93
C ALA A 52 -34.50 103.21 3.98
N SER A 53 -34.61 101.92 4.32
CA SER A 53 -33.86 101.29 5.44
C SER A 53 -34.12 101.92 6.82
N GLN A 54 -35.14 102.77 6.93
CA GLN A 54 -35.61 103.31 8.20
C GLN A 54 -36.22 102.20 9.04
N GLN A 55 -35.85 102.16 10.32
CA GLN A 55 -36.27 101.11 11.23
C GLN A 55 -37.56 101.51 11.97
N TYR A 56 -38.53 100.60 11.99
CA TYR A 56 -39.84 100.83 12.58
C TYR A 56 -40.20 99.73 13.59
N ILE A 57 -40.91 100.12 14.63
CA ILE A 57 -41.59 99.21 15.54
C ILE A 57 -43.09 99.42 15.33
N GLU A 58 -43.78 98.38 14.88
CA GLU A 58 -45.23 98.34 14.82
C GLU A 58 -45.78 97.91 16.17
N LEU A 59 -46.68 98.70 16.73
CA LEU A 59 -47.42 98.42 17.95
C LEU A 59 -48.65 97.57 17.64
N VAL A 60 -49.08 96.76 18.60
CA VAL A 60 -50.33 95.98 18.47
C VAL A 60 -51.54 96.91 18.34
N ASN A 61 -51.60 97.95 19.18
CA ASN A 61 -52.66 98.95 19.22
C ASN A 61 -52.14 100.33 18.79
N ASN A 62 -53.04 101.19 18.30
CA ASN A 62 -52.69 102.57 17.96
C ASN A 62 -52.14 103.28 19.19
N TRP A 63 -51.10 104.11 19.01
CA TRP A 63 -50.52 104.93 20.06
C TRP A 63 -51.55 105.91 20.59
N ALA A 64 -52.09 105.62 21.78
CA ALA A 64 -53.17 106.38 22.39
C ALA A 64 -52.71 107.67 23.07
N ASN A 65 -51.41 107.85 23.25
CA ASN A 65 -50.83 109.00 23.96
C ASN A 65 -50.50 110.15 22.99
N SER A 66 -50.20 111.34 23.52
CA SER A 66 -49.78 112.48 22.69
C SER A 66 -48.55 112.16 21.83
N ASN A 67 -48.37 112.89 20.73
CA ASN A 67 -47.24 112.73 19.82
C ASN A 67 -45.92 112.75 20.61
N GLN A 68 -45.09 111.74 20.39
CA GLN A 68 -43.74 111.69 20.94
C GLN A 68 -42.74 111.92 19.82
N SER A 69 -41.78 112.81 20.05
CA SER A 69 -40.72 113.13 19.09
C SER A 69 -39.36 112.96 19.73
N ASN A 70 -38.48 112.19 19.08
CA ASN A 70 -37.08 111.93 19.46
C ASN A 70 -36.91 111.51 20.94
N GLN A 71 -37.86 110.75 21.47
CA GLN A 71 -37.82 110.25 22.84
C GLN A 71 -37.01 108.95 22.93
N LYS A 72 -36.37 108.69 24.07
CA LYS A 72 -35.67 107.43 24.29
C LYS A 72 -36.66 106.27 24.36
N ALA A 73 -36.40 105.20 23.62
CA ALA A 73 -37.21 103.99 23.60
C ALA A 73 -36.42 102.82 24.18
N VAL A 74 -37.06 101.98 24.98
CA VAL A 74 -36.49 100.72 25.48
C VAL A 74 -37.49 99.62 25.17
N VAL A 75 -37.03 98.53 24.57
CA VAL A 75 -37.85 97.32 24.40
C VAL A 75 -37.53 96.36 25.52
N ILE A 76 -38.57 96.00 26.26
CA ILE A 76 -38.56 95.03 27.34
C ILE A 76 -39.01 93.69 26.72
N PRO A 77 -38.09 92.72 26.53
CA PRO A 77 -38.45 91.44 25.95
C PRO A 77 -39.38 90.65 26.88
N THR A 78 -40.35 89.91 26.32
CA THR A 78 -41.21 89.01 27.11
C THR A 78 -40.69 87.57 27.15
N THR A 79 -41.20 86.75 28.08
CA THR A 79 -40.76 85.37 28.32
C THR A 79 -41.22 84.35 27.26
N GLY A 80 -41.63 84.79 26.06
CA GLY A 80 -42.18 83.91 25.01
C GLY A 80 -41.24 82.77 24.62
N ASP A 81 -39.96 83.10 24.37
CA ASP A 81 -38.93 82.11 24.03
C ASP A 81 -38.59 81.20 25.22
N PHE A 82 -38.65 81.72 26.45
CA PHE A 82 -38.44 80.93 27.66
C PHE A 82 -39.57 79.89 27.85
N ARG A 83 -40.83 80.26 27.53
CA ARG A 83 -41.97 79.34 27.61
C ARG A 83 -41.84 78.22 26.58
N ALA A 84 -41.48 78.54 25.34
CA ALA A 84 -41.24 77.53 24.29
C ALA A 84 -40.11 76.56 24.67
N ALA A 85 -39.03 77.07 25.27
CA ALA A 85 -37.93 76.24 25.76
C ALA A 85 -38.35 75.34 26.94
N VAL A 86 -39.14 75.86 27.88
CA VAL A 86 -39.68 75.10 29.02
C VAL A 86 -40.63 73.99 28.54
N ASP A 87 -41.51 74.27 27.58
CA ASP A 87 -42.42 73.27 27.01
C ASP A 87 -41.65 72.16 26.27
N ALA A 88 -40.59 72.52 25.52
CA ALA A 88 -39.72 71.54 24.86
C ALA A 88 -38.99 70.64 25.87
N ILE A 89 -38.45 71.20 26.95
CA ILE A 89 -37.77 70.44 28.01
C ILE A 89 -38.75 69.53 28.75
N ASN A 90 -39.96 70.02 29.07
CA ASN A 90 -40.99 69.21 29.72
C ASN A 90 -41.44 68.05 28.85
N ASN A 91 -41.60 68.27 27.54
CA ASN A 91 -41.93 67.20 26.59
C ASN A 91 -40.80 66.17 26.45
N ALA A 92 -39.53 66.61 26.43
CA ALA A 92 -38.39 65.71 26.42
C ALA A 92 -38.30 64.86 27.71
N ASN A 93 -38.44 65.49 28.88
CA ASN A 93 -38.45 64.80 30.17
C ASN A 93 -39.61 63.82 30.27
N LYS A 94 -40.80 64.20 29.81
CA LYS A 94 -41.98 63.33 29.78
C LYS A 94 -41.73 62.11 28.89
N ASN A 95 -41.21 62.28 27.67
CA ASN A 95 -40.91 61.16 26.78
C ASN A 95 -39.87 60.19 27.37
N VAL A 96 -38.82 60.71 28.01
CA VAL A 96 -37.80 59.89 28.69
C VAL A 96 -38.40 59.13 29.87
N ASN A 97 -39.20 59.81 30.71
CA ASN A 97 -39.83 59.19 31.89
C ASN A 97 -40.88 58.14 31.49
N ASP A 98 -41.70 58.41 30.49
CA ASP A 98 -42.74 57.50 29.98
C ASP A 98 -42.10 56.22 29.40
N ASN A 99 -40.91 56.33 28.79
CA ASN A 99 -40.15 55.18 28.26
C ASN A 99 -39.24 54.50 29.28
N PHE A 100 -39.05 55.04 30.50
CA PHE A 100 -38.11 54.50 31.48
C PHE A 100 -38.43 53.05 31.88
N VAL A 101 -39.72 52.78 32.14
CA VAL A 101 -40.20 51.43 32.47
C VAL A 101 -40.06 50.48 31.27
N ALA A 102 -40.30 50.97 30.05
CA ALA A 102 -40.12 50.19 28.83
C ALA A 102 -38.64 49.81 28.62
N MET A 103 -37.71 50.72 28.90
CA MET A 103 -36.26 50.47 28.82
C MET A 103 -35.79 49.46 29.88
N GLN A 104 -36.26 49.58 31.12
CA GLN A 104 -35.93 48.61 32.16
C GLN A 104 -36.49 47.22 31.83
N ASN A 105 -37.73 47.15 31.34
CA ASN A 105 -38.35 45.89 30.91
C ASN A 105 -37.63 45.30 29.68
N TRP A 106 -37.19 46.13 28.73
CA TRP A 106 -36.42 45.69 27.56
C TRP A 106 -35.16 44.93 27.96
N GLN A 107 -34.47 45.36 29.01
CA GLN A 107 -33.24 44.71 29.48
C GLN A 107 -33.52 43.45 30.32
N THR A 108 -34.63 43.42 31.08
CA THR A 108 -34.82 42.46 32.17
C THR A 108 -35.89 41.39 31.93
N LYS A 109 -36.88 41.62 31.05
CA LYS A 109 -38.02 40.73 30.85
C LYS A 109 -37.95 39.97 29.53
N MET A 110 -38.61 38.82 29.45
CA MET A 110 -38.82 38.05 28.21
C MET A 110 -39.97 38.64 27.38
N GLY A 111 -39.93 38.49 26.05
CA GLY A 111 -40.98 38.93 25.12
C GLY A 111 -40.66 40.22 24.33
N ALA A 112 -41.58 41.17 24.33
CA ALA A 112 -41.45 42.45 23.62
C ALA A 112 -41.86 43.62 24.52
N VAL A 113 -41.32 44.80 24.25
CA VAL A 113 -41.71 46.06 24.88
C VAL A 113 -42.03 47.12 23.84
N THR A 114 -42.85 48.10 24.21
CA THR A 114 -43.29 49.19 23.34
C THR A 114 -42.73 50.51 23.84
N PHE A 115 -42.01 51.21 22.98
CA PHE A 115 -41.53 52.57 23.20
C PHE A 115 -42.49 53.58 22.57
N VAL A 116 -42.65 54.74 23.19
CA VAL A 116 -43.43 55.86 22.66
C VAL A 116 -42.48 56.90 22.08
N ASN A 117 -42.63 57.20 20.78
CA ASN A 117 -41.84 58.20 20.08
C ASN A 117 -42.30 59.62 20.45
N GLN A 118 -41.49 60.62 20.08
CA GLN A 118 -41.75 62.02 20.40
C GLN A 118 -43.06 62.56 19.79
N ASP A 119 -43.50 62.01 18.66
CA ASP A 119 -44.76 62.35 17.98
C ASP A 119 -45.99 61.61 18.54
N GLY A 120 -45.81 60.78 19.58
CA GLY A 120 -46.86 59.94 20.17
C GLY A 120 -47.10 58.62 19.46
N SER A 121 -46.40 58.33 18.35
CA SER A 121 -46.42 57.00 17.74
C SER A 121 -45.69 55.98 18.62
N THR A 122 -45.93 54.69 18.40
CA THR A 122 -45.31 53.62 19.20
C THR A 122 -44.44 52.70 18.34
N THR A 123 -43.41 52.13 18.96
CA THR A 123 -42.52 51.15 18.31
C THR A 123 -42.30 49.98 19.25
N THR A 124 -42.67 48.79 18.79
CA THR A 124 -42.52 47.55 19.56
C THR A 124 -41.26 46.82 19.14
N VAL A 125 -40.39 46.48 20.10
CA VAL A 125 -39.13 45.77 19.88
C VAL A 125 -39.04 44.54 20.79
N LYS A 126 -38.31 43.53 20.35
CA LYS A 126 -37.98 42.38 21.20
C LYS A 126 -37.09 42.82 22.37
N THR A 127 -37.29 42.23 23.54
CA THR A 127 -36.42 42.45 24.70
C THR A 127 -35.07 41.76 24.51
N LEU A 128 -34.05 42.21 25.23
CA LEU A 128 -32.70 41.61 25.18
C LEU A 128 -32.74 40.13 25.55
N LYS A 129 -33.48 39.75 26.59
CA LYS A 129 -33.62 38.35 27.01
C LYS A 129 -34.32 37.49 25.96
N GLN A 130 -35.29 38.04 25.23
CA GLN A 130 -35.92 37.34 24.10
C GLN A 130 -34.94 37.16 22.93
N ILE A 131 -34.13 38.17 22.63
CA ILE A 131 -33.10 38.08 21.58
C ILE A 131 -32.05 37.02 21.94
N GLU A 132 -31.60 36.99 23.20
CA GLU A 132 -30.68 35.95 23.70
C GLU A 132 -31.29 34.56 23.60
N ALA A 133 -32.55 34.38 23.99
CA ALA A 133 -33.27 33.11 23.91
C ALA A 133 -33.52 32.67 22.45
N ASP A 134 -33.90 33.59 21.57
CA ASP A 134 -34.08 33.34 20.14
C ASP A 134 -32.75 32.93 19.50
N ASN A 135 -31.64 33.61 19.86
CA ASN A 135 -30.30 33.25 19.40
C ASN A 135 -29.85 31.88 19.91
N ALA A 136 -30.08 31.57 21.19
CA ALA A 136 -29.78 30.25 21.74
C ALA A 136 -30.58 29.14 21.02
N THR A 137 -31.87 29.37 20.81
CA THR A 137 -32.75 28.46 20.07
C THR A 137 -32.32 28.29 18.61
N GLN A 138 -31.89 29.38 17.94
CA GLN A 138 -31.31 29.29 16.60
C GLN A 138 -30.00 28.51 16.59
N MET A 139 -29.10 28.75 17.54
CA MET A 139 -27.84 28.02 17.64
C MET A 139 -28.07 26.52 17.88
N ASP A 140 -29.03 26.14 18.72
CA ASP A 140 -29.41 24.75 18.93
C ASP A 140 -30.08 24.14 17.69
N ALA A 141 -30.87 24.91 16.93
CA ALA A 141 -31.46 24.47 15.67
C ALA A 141 -30.43 24.28 14.55
N TYR A 142 -29.38 25.12 14.50
CA TYR A 142 -28.29 25.03 13.51
C TYR A 142 -27.12 24.14 13.94
N HIS A 143 -27.03 23.79 15.23
CA HIS A 143 -25.97 22.94 15.77
C HIS A 143 -26.47 22.05 16.93
N PRO A 144 -27.36 21.07 16.66
CA PRO A 144 -27.98 20.27 17.71
C PRO A 144 -26.98 19.44 18.53
N TYR A 145 -25.77 19.21 18.01
CA TYR A 145 -24.70 18.46 18.68
C TYR A 145 -23.35 19.20 18.60
N PRO A 146 -23.16 20.30 19.36
CA PRO A 146 -21.99 21.16 19.22
C PRO A 146 -20.66 20.52 19.65
N TRP A 147 -20.75 19.35 20.28
CA TRP A 147 -19.62 18.55 20.72
C TRP A 147 -19.16 17.50 19.70
N ALA A 148 -19.91 17.30 18.62
CA ALA A 148 -19.56 16.38 17.55
C ALA A 148 -18.93 17.13 16.37
N MET A 149 -17.97 16.49 15.71
CA MET A 149 -17.42 17.01 14.45
C MET A 149 -18.52 17.07 13.38
N ARG A 150 -18.56 18.15 12.61
CA ARG A 150 -19.45 18.26 11.45
C ARG A 150 -18.85 17.59 10.23
N LYS A 151 -19.70 17.14 9.30
CA LYS A 151 -19.26 16.61 8.00
C LYS A 151 -18.30 17.54 7.27
N VAL A 152 -18.58 18.84 7.23
CA VAL A 152 -17.71 19.82 6.56
C VAL A 152 -16.32 19.90 7.18
N GLU A 153 -16.22 19.79 8.51
CA GLU A 153 -14.94 19.75 9.23
C GLU A 153 -14.22 18.42 8.98
N PHE A 154 -14.95 17.30 8.95
CA PHE A 154 -14.40 15.99 8.66
C PHE A 154 -13.81 15.91 7.24
N GLU A 155 -14.54 16.40 6.24
CA GLU A 155 -14.07 16.46 4.85
C GLU A 155 -12.89 17.43 4.69
N ALA A 156 -12.85 18.55 5.42
CA ALA A 156 -11.68 19.43 5.44
C ALA A 156 -10.43 18.72 6.00
N ARG A 157 -10.57 17.90 7.04
CA ARG A 157 -9.47 17.06 7.57
C ARG A 157 -9.00 16.02 6.55
N ARG A 158 -9.93 15.39 5.82
CA ARG A 158 -9.60 14.45 4.74
C ARG A 158 -8.83 15.14 3.62
N ALA A 159 -9.31 16.29 3.16
CA ALA A 159 -8.63 17.08 2.13
C ALA A 159 -7.21 17.46 2.55
N ALA A 160 -7.02 17.94 3.79
CA ALA A 160 -5.70 18.27 4.33
C ALA A 160 -4.77 17.03 4.40
N ASN A 161 -5.31 15.85 4.72
CA ASN A 161 -4.53 14.61 4.70
C ASN A 161 -4.19 14.15 3.27
N ASN A 162 -5.10 14.31 2.32
CA ASN A 162 -4.86 14.02 0.90
C ASN A 162 -3.80 14.95 0.30
N GLU A 163 -3.73 16.21 0.74
CA GLU A 163 -2.65 17.12 0.36
C GLU A 163 -1.33 16.77 1.06
N LYS A 164 -1.39 16.26 2.30
CA LYS A 164 -0.21 15.92 3.10
C LYS A 164 0.50 14.66 2.62
N TYR A 165 -0.24 13.58 2.36
CA TYR A 165 0.28 12.27 1.99
C TYR A 165 0.33 12.08 0.48
N ALA A 166 1.24 11.24 -0.02
CA ALA A 166 1.36 10.94 -1.44
C ALA A 166 0.28 9.97 -1.95
N ALA A 167 -0.19 9.08 -1.08
CA ALA A 167 -1.19 8.06 -1.40
C ALA A 167 -1.84 7.48 -0.12
N SER A 168 -2.86 6.64 -0.31
CA SER A 168 -3.29 5.70 0.74
C SER A 168 -2.15 4.72 1.07
N GLY A 169 -1.97 4.42 2.35
CA GLY A 169 -0.84 3.61 2.84
C GLY A 169 -0.53 3.81 4.32
N PHE A 170 0.56 3.23 4.79
CA PHE A 170 0.93 3.33 6.20
C PHE A 170 1.67 4.64 6.49
N VAL A 171 1.08 5.48 7.34
CA VAL A 171 1.75 6.64 7.93
C VAL A 171 2.81 6.18 8.91
N HIS A 172 2.45 5.18 9.74
CA HIS A 172 3.36 4.48 10.64
C HIS A 172 3.04 2.98 10.61
N LYS A 173 4.06 2.13 10.49
CA LYS A 173 3.87 0.66 10.43
C LYS A 173 3.66 0.03 11.82
N GLY A 174 3.93 0.77 12.90
CA GLY A 174 3.95 0.26 14.27
C GLY A 174 5.34 -0.20 14.72
N LYS A 175 5.60 -0.23 16.03
CA LYS A 175 6.80 -0.86 16.60
C LYS A 175 6.66 -2.38 16.56
N GLN A 176 7.77 -3.09 16.68
CA GLN A 176 7.79 -4.55 16.77
C GLN A 176 7.94 -4.99 18.23
N TYR A 177 7.39 -6.16 18.55
CA TYR A 177 7.49 -6.72 19.89
C TYR A 177 8.90 -7.27 20.13
N ALA A 178 9.67 -6.71 21.08
CA ALA A 178 11.01 -7.20 21.39
C ALA A 178 10.95 -8.44 22.29
N ASN A 179 11.00 -9.64 21.70
CA ASN A 179 10.97 -10.90 22.42
C ASN A 179 11.82 -11.97 21.71
N THR A 180 12.48 -12.86 22.45
CA THR A 180 13.31 -13.92 21.88
C THR A 180 12.51 -14.94 21.06
N ASN A 181 11.21 -15.06 21.32
CA ASN A 181 10.29 -15.99 20.65
C ASN A 181 9.66 -15.42 19.37
N VAL A 182 9.99 -14.19 18.97
CA VAL A 182 9.47 -13.59 17.73
C VAL A 182 10.54 -13.43 16.67
N GLU A 183 10.11 -13.47 15.42
CA GLU A 183 10.93 -13.11 14.27
C GLU A 183 10.34 -11.87 13.59
N HIS A 184 11.22 -10.95 13.20
CA HIS A 184 10.88 -9.69 12.58
C HIS A 184 10.94 -9.83 11.07
N VAL A 185 9.80 -9.64 10.40
CA VAL A 185 9.72 -9.75 8.94
C VAL A 185 10.12 -8.43 8.30
N ASN A 186 9.51 -7.33 8.77
CA ASN A 186 9.80 -5.96 8.35
C ASN A 186 9.24 -5.00 9.40
N SER A 187 9.58 -3.71 9.35
CA SER A 187 9.10 -2.69 10.30
C SER A 187 7.61 -2.85 10.64
N GLY A 188 7.32 -2.97 11.93
CA GLY A 188 5.99 -3.16 12.49
C GLY A 188 5.31 -4.51 12.20
N LEU A 189 5.91 -5.40 11.41
CA LEU A 189 5.40 -6.74 11.08
C LEU A 189 6.31 -7.82 11.68
N TRP A 190 5.69 -8.78 12.35
CA TRP A 190 6.42 -9.83 13.03
C TRP A 190 5.54 -11.09 13.21
N ILE A 191 6.22 -12.21 13.43
CA ILE A 191 5.64 -13.54 13.60
C ILE A 191 6.20 -14.16 14.88
N TYR A 192 5.49 -15.14 15.44
CA TYR A 192 6.08 -16.03 16.42
C TYR A 192 6.99 -17.05 15.73
N LYS A 193 8.16 -17.34 16.33
CA LYS A 193 9.08 -18.37 15.83
C LYS A 193 8.44 -19.75 15.88
N GLU A 194 8.90 -20.65 15.01
CA GLU A 194 8.43 -22.04 14.92
C GLU A 194 8.49 -22.80 16.25
N ASN A 195 9.50 -22.55 17.09
CA ASN A 195 9.68 -23.26 18.37
C ASN A 195 8.87 -22.67 19.54
N SER A 196 8.16 -21.57 19.33
CA SER A 196 7.37 -20.95 20.41
C SER A 196 6.03 -21.68 20.57
N GLY A 197 5.50 -21.91 21.77
CA GLY A 197 4.20 -22.59 21.95
C GLY A 197 2.97 -21.82 21.44
N TYR A 198 3.15 -20.71 20.72
CA TYR A 198 2.11 -19.76 20.35
C TYR A 198 1.61 -19.94 18.93
N GLU A 199 0.29 -19.73 18.79
CA GLU A 199 -0.51 -19.27 17.64
C GLU A 199 -0.27 -19.84 16.24
N ARG A 200 -1.37 -20.25 15.60
CA ARG A 200 -1.43 -20.87 14.27
C ARG A 200 -2.09 -19.94 13.26
N ASP A 201 -1.66 -20.01 12.01
CA ASP A 201 -2.27 -19.32 10.86
C ASP A 201 -2.45 -17.80 11.02
N ASN A 202 -1.52 -17.15 11.73
CA ASN A 202 -1.59 -15.71 11.95
C ASN A 202 -0.22 -15.03 12.08
N PHE A 203 -0.24 -13.71 12.01
CA PHE A 203 0.90 -12.84 12.22
C PHE A 203 0.44 -11.49 12.78
N PHE A 204 1.39 -10.62 13.16
CA PHE A 204 1.08 -9.45 13.98
C PHE A 204 1.59 -8.15 13.39
N LEU A 205 0.82 -7.08 13.62
CA LEU A 205 1.24 -5.70 13.32
C LEU A 205 1.26 -4.85 14.58
N GLY A 206 2.32 -4.06 14.73
CA GLY A 206 2.51 -3.16 15.85
C GLY A 206 2.75 -3.86 17.19
N CYS A 207 3.15 -3.08 18.18
CA CYS A 207 3.29 -3.52 19.56
C CYS A 207 3.24 -2.31 20.49
N ASN A 208 2.43 -2.40 21.54
CA ASN A 208 2.29 -1.40 22.59
C ASN A 208 3.04 -1.81 23.88
N SER A 209 4.22 -2.42 23.72
CA SER A 209 5.17 -2.69 24.81
C SER A 209 6.06 -1.47 25.04
N SER A 210 6.41 -1.21 26.30
CA SER A 210 7.45 -0.23 26.65
C SER A 210 8.82 -0.57 26.07
N SER A 211 9.04 -1.83 25.70
CA SER A 211 10.25 -2.33 25.04
C SER A 211 10.10 -2.49 23.52
N GLY A 212 9.11 -1.85 22.89
CA GLY A 212 8.91 -1.94 21.44
C GLY A 212 10.10 -1.41 20.64
N ILE A 213 10.54 -2.16 19.62
CA ILE A 213 11.72 -1.84 18.77
C ILE A 213 11.33 -1.50 17.32
N GLY A 214 12.31 -1.08 16.52
CA GLY A 214 12.16 -0.75 15.09
C GLY A 214 11.98 0.75 14.82
N GLU A 215 12.08 1.14 13.54
CA GLU A 215 12.17 2.54 13.11
C GLU A 215 10.84 3.32 13.13
N SER A 216 9.70 2.65 13.28
CA SER A 216 8.38 3.32 13.32
C SER A 216 8.30 4.32 14.47
N LYS A 217 7.80 5.53 14.22
CA LYS A 217 7.62 6.57 15.27
C LYS A 217 6.42 6.31 16.19
N SER A 218 5.53 5.39 15.82
CA SER A 218 4.38 4.95 16.62
C SER A 218 4.49 3.48 17.00
N ALA A 219 4.07 3.15 18.22
CA ALA A 219 3.86 1.79 18.71
C ALA A 219 2.78 1.05 17.91
N THR A 220 1.72 1.76 17.57
CA THR A 220 0.54 1.25 16.84
C THR A 220 0.67 1.56 15.35
N PRO A 221 0.16 0.69 14.45
CA PRO A 221 0.06 1.01 13.04
C PRO A 221 -0.95 2.15 12.82
N ILE A 222 -0.60 3.10 11.96
CA ILE A 222 -1.48 4.20 11.54
C ILE A 222 -1.59 4.16 10.02
N LEU A 223 -2.81 3.97 9.54
CA LEU A 223 -3.16 3.81 8.13
C LEU A 223 -3.89 5.07 7.63
N ASN A 224 -3.48 5.59 6.48
CA ASN A 224 -4.22 6.58 5.71
C ASN A 224 -4.99 5.87 4.60
N MET A 225 -6.31 6.03 4.53
CA MET A 225 -7.14 5.54 3.44
C MET A 225 -8.08 6.66 2.97
N CYS A 226 -7.87 7.18 1.75
CA CYS A 226 -8.68 8.25 1.16
C CYS A 226 -8.83 9.48 2.10
N GLY A 227 -7.71 9.86 2.73
CA GLY A 227 -7.62 10.98 3.66
C GLY A 227 -8.09 10.68 5.08
N VAL A 228 -8.64 9.49 5.35
CA VAL A 228 -9.08 9.07 6.69
C VAL A 228 -7.95 8.33 7.39
N LEU A 229 -7.62 8.78 8.61
CA LEU A 229 -6.61 8.14 9.45
C LEU A 229 -7.23 7.12 10.39
N PHE A 230 -6.70 5.90 10.36
CA PHE A 230 -7.05 4.82 11.26
C PHE A 230 -5.84 4.47 12.13
N ASN A 231 -5.96 4.70 13.44
CA ASN A 231 -4.97 4.25 14.41
C ASN A 231 -5.37 2.86 14.91
N ILE A 232 -4.73 1.82 14.37
CA ILE A 232 -5.19 0.45 14.49
C ILE A 232 -4.69 -0.17 15.79
N THR A 233 -5.60 -0.49 16.70
CA THR A 233 -5.28 -1.06 18.02
C THR A 233 -6.26 -2.13 18.43
N LEU A 234 -5.76 -3.19 19.07
CA LEU A 234 -6.52 -4.32 19.59
C LEU A 234 -7.45 -4.97 18.54
N LEU A 235 -7.03 -4.97 17.27
CA LEU A 235 -7.80 -5.56 16.18
C LEU A 235 -7.62 -7.08 16.22
N SER A 236 -8.72 -7.80 16.49
CA SER A 236 -8.74 -9.25 16.71
C SER A 236 -7.80 -9.72 17.82
N GLU A 237 -7.50 -8.85 18.78
CA GLU A 237 -6.51 -9.06 19.82
C GLU A 237 -6.92 -8.38 21.13
N ASN A 238 -6.92 -9.13 22.24
CA ASN A 238 -7.31 -8.63 23.56
C ASN A 238 -6.12 -8.42 24.51
N ASN A 239 -4.91 -8.73 24.05
CA ASN A 239 -3.68 -8.46 24.76
C ASN A 239 -3.27 -6.99 24.60
N SER A 240 -3.07 -6.28 25.71
CA SER A 240 -2.70 -4.86 25.72
C SER A 240 -1.34 -4.54 25.10
N ILE A 241 -0.48 -5.54 24.89
CA ILE A 241 0.83 -5.42 24.23
C ILE A 241 0.70 -5.56 22.72
N LEU A 242 -0.25 -6.34 22.23
CA LEU A 242 -0.37 -6.72 20.83
C LEU A 242 -1.44 -5.83 20.16
N ASN A 243 -1.13 -5.23 19.00
CA ASN A 243 -2.06 -4.27 18.39
C ASN A 243 -2.97 -4.90 17.33
N VAL A 244 -2.45 -5.73 16.46
CA VAL A 244 -3.23 -6.35 15.39
C VAL A 244 -2.80 -7.80 15.26
N ARG A 245 -3.78 -8.70 15.29
CA ARG A 245 -3.62 -10.10 14.91
C ARG A 245 -4.29 -10.31 13.55
N VAL A 246 -3.48 -10.55 12.53
CA VAL A 246 -3.97 -10.89 11.19
C VAL A 246 -4.22 -12.39 11.13
N LYS A 247 -5.46 -12.80 10.89
CA LYS A 247 -5.84 -14.22 10.76
C LYS A 247 -5.91 -14.61 9.29
N LEU A 248 -5.37 -15.79 8.96
CA LEU A 248 -5.36 -16.34 7.61
C LEU A 248 -6.29 -17.56 7.50
N PRO A 249 -6.81 -17.84 6.29
CA PRO A 249 -7.54 -19.08 6.03
C PRO A 249 -6.69 -20.31 6.37
N PRO A 250 -7.30 -21.43 6.82
CA PRO A 250 -6.57 -22.64 7.11
C PRO A 250 -5.79 -23.16 5.89
N PRO A 251 -4.71 -23.94 6.10
CA PRO A 251 -3.97 -24.58 5.02
C PRO A 251 -4.84 -25.53 4.18
N GLU A 252 -4.40 -25.83 2.95
CA GLU A 252 -5.09 -26.79 2.09
C GLU A 252 -4.92 -28.23 2.58
N GLU A 253 -6.02 -28.99 2.54
CA GLU A 253 -6.07 -30.39 2.93
C GLU A 253 -6.12 -31.36 1.74
N GLY A 254 -6.08 -30.85 0.50
CA GLY A 254 -6.23 -31.67 -0.72
C GLY A 254 -7.69 -31.95 -1.10
N LEU A 255 -8.66 -31.36 -0.39
CA LEU A 255 -10.11 -31.54 -0.64
C LEU A 255 -10.69 -30.52 -1.62
N ARG A 256 -9.99 -29.43 -1.88
CA ARG A 256 -10.50 -28.32 -2.69
C ARG A 256 -9.93 -28.39 -4.10
N THR A 257 -10.80 -28.28 -5.10
CA THR A 257 -10.43 -28.15 -6.51
C THR A 257 -10.76 -26.76 -7.02
N TYR A 258 -10.05 -26.34 -8.06
CA TYR A 258 -10.31 -25.12 -8.81
C TYR A 258 -10.26 -25.40 -10.30
N ASP A 259 -11.34 -25.07 -11.00
CA ASP A 259 -11.40 -25.14 -12.45
C ASP A 259 -11.06 -23.78 -13.07
N THR A 260 -9.92 -23.70 -13.75
CA THR A 260 -9.47 -22.46 -14.41
C THR A 260 -10.34 -22.05 -15.60
N ALA A 261 -11.12 -22.96 -16.20
CA ALA A 261 -11.97 -22.67 -17.36
C ALA A 261 -13.34 -22.10 -16.98
N ILE A 262 -13.91 -22.51 -15.83
CA ILE A 262 -15.21 -22.01 -15.33
C ILE A 262 -15.10 -21.21 -14.02
N GLY A 263 -13.93 -21.22 -13.39
CA GLY A 263 -13.58 -20.36 -12.26
C GLY A 263 -14.20 -20.82 -10.96
N VAL A 264 -14.66 -22.05 -10.87
CA VAL A 264 -15.38 -22.55 -9.70
C VAL A 264 -14.40 -23.24 -8.78
N SER A 265 -14.40 -22.86 -7.51
CA SER A 265 -13.74 -23.61 -6.45
C SER A 265 -14.76 -24.51 -5.77
N VAL A 266 -14.47 -25.81 -5.64
CA VAL A 266 -15.33 -26.79 -4.98
C VAL A 266 -14.55 -27.51 -3.90
N THR A 267 -15.07 -27.49 -2.67
CA THR A 267 -14.60 -28.35 -1.59
C THR A 267 -15.37 -29.67 -1.63
N HIS A 268 -14.66 -30.77 -1.81
CA HIS A 268 -15.23 -32.11 -1.89
C HIS A 268 -15.33 -32.76 -0.51
N ALA A 269 -16.23 -33.74 -0.37
CA ALA A 269 -16.43 -34.47 0.88
C ALA A 269 -15.29 -35.46 1.21
N SER A 270 -14.53 -35.90 0.21
CA SER A 270 -13.40 -36.83 0.36
C SER A 270 -12.25 -36.51 -0.59
N LEU A 271 -11.05 -36.97 -0.24
CA LEU A 271 -9.85 -36.82 -1.07
C LEU A 271 -10.02 -37.57 -2.39
N ALA A 272 -10.56 -38.79 -2.34
CA ALA A 272 -10.77 -39.59 -3.54
C ALA A 272 -11.64 -38.87 -4.57
N THR A 273 -12.69 -38.18 -4.12
CA THR A 273 -13.57 -37.40 -5.01
C THR A 273 -12.84 -36.18 -5.59
N ALA A 274 -12.06 -35.47 -4.77
CA ALA A 274 -11.31 -34.30 -5.22
C ALA A 274 -10.32 -34.65 -6.34
N PHE A 275 -9.46 -35.63 -6.12
CA PHE A 275 -8.45 -36.04 -7.09
C PHE A 275 -9.05 -36.73 -8.32
N ALA A 276 -10.12 -37.53 -8.16
CA ALA A 276 -10.81 -38.14 -9.29
C ALA A 276 -11.54 -37.11 -10.18
N SER A 277 -11.83 -35.91 -9.66
CA SER A 277 -12.45 -34.83 -10.42
C SER A 277 -11.46 -34.00 -11.24
N GLU A 278 -10.15 -34.26 -11.15
CA GLU A 278 -9.17 -33.50 -11.91
C GLU A 278 -9.34 -33.66 -13.42
N THR A 279 -9.14 -32.55 -14.12
CA THR A 279 -9.08 -32.48 -15.59
C THR A 279 -7.87 -31.63 -15.99
N THR A 280 -7.78 -31.23 -17.27
CA THR A 280 -6.77 -30.26 -17.72
C THR A 280 -6.92 -28.91 -17.03
N THR A 281 -8.15 -28.50 -16.69
CA THR A 281 -8.45 -27.16 -16.13
C THR A 281 -8.89 -27.21 -14.68
N ASN A 282 -9.48 -28.32 -14.23
CA ASN A 282 -9.83 -28.55 -12.83
C ASN A 282 -8.69 -29.26 -12.12
N LYS A 283 -8.07 -28.58 -11.14
CA LYS A 283 -6.95 -29.12 -10.36
C LYS A 283 -7.18 -28.99 -8.88
N VAL A 284 -6.70 -29.96 -8.10
CA VAL A 284 -6.65 -29.86 -6.64
C VAL A 284 -5.72 -28.71 -6.27
N VAL A 285 -6.12 -27.90 -5.29
CA VAL A 285 -5.35 -26.74 -4.86
C VAL A 285 -4.29 -27.16 -3.86
N LEU A 286 -3.02 -27.10 -4.28
CA LEU A 286 -1.87 -27.64 -3.54
C LEU A 286 -0.80 -26.58 -3.23
N ASN A 287 -0.68 -25.55 -4.08
CA ASN A 287 0.32 -24.48 -3.97
C ASN A 287 -0.37 -23.10 -3.98
N ARG A 288 -1.27 -22.92 -3.02
CA ARG A 288 -2.07 -21.70 -2.84
C ARG A 288 -1.22 -20.52 -2.38
N LYS A 289 -1.60 -19.32 -2.83
CA LYS A 289 -1.07 -18.05 -2.33
C LYS A 289 -2.19 -17.16 -1.80
N ASP A 290 -2.04 -16.70 -0.57
CA ASP A 290 -3.04 -15.88 0.11
C ASP A 290 -2.68 -14.40 0.01
N ALA A 291 -3.69 -13.53 -0.05
CA ALA A 291 -3.55 -12.08 0.01
C ALA A 291 -4.23 -11.54 1.27
N TRP A 292 -3.79 -10.38 1.75
CA TRP A 292 -4.39 -9.75 2.94
C TRP A 292 -4.35 -8.22 2.83
N GLY A 293 -5.22 -7.54 3.56
CA GLY A 293 -5.36 -6.10 3.49
C GLY A 293 -6.37 -5.52 4.47
N PHE A 294 -6.66 -4.23 4.30
CA PHE A 294 -7.65 -3.50 5.08
C PHE A 294 -8.72 -2.88 4.18
N GLU A 295 -9.99 -3.12 4.52
CA GLU A 295 -11.15 -2.55 3.85
C GLU A 295 -11.75 -1.43 4.73
N ALA A 296 -11.82 -0.22 4.18
CA ALA A 296 -12.40 0.94 4.82
C ALA A 296 -13.73 1.31 4.17
N PHE A 297 -14.74 1.65 4.96
CA PHE A 297 -16.06 2.01 4.43
C PHE A 297 -16.79 3.00 5.35
N LEU A 298 -17.64 3.83 4.76
CA LEU A 298 -18.49 4.77 5.49
C LEU A 298 -19.87 4.15 5.76
N ARG A 299 -20.33 4.24 7.01
CA ARG A 299 -21.67 3.79 7.39
C ARG A 299 -22.44 4.85 8.17
N GLU A 300 -23.77 4.81 8.04
CA GLU A 300 -24.69 5.53 8.91
C GLU A 300 -24.89 4.76 10.21
N ILE A 301 -24.99 5.47 11.34
CA ILE A 301 -25.37 4.87 12.62
C ILE A 301 -26.90 4.85 12.70
N THR A 302 -27.49 3.66 12.76
CA THR A 302 -28.94 3.45 12.65
C THR A 302 -29.48 2.57 13.78
N PRO A 303 -30.81 2.52 14.01
CA PRO A 303 -31.39 1.56 14.96
C PRO A 303 -31.07 0.08 14.67
N SER A 304 -30.88 -0.31 13.42
CA SER A 304 -30.48 -1.67 13.03
C SER A 304 -28.97 -1.89 13.01
N ASP A 305 -28.16 -0.83 13.09
CA ASP A 305 -26.70 -0.87 13.21
C ASP A 305 -26.22 0.23 14.18
N PRO A 306 -26.54 0.12 15.48
CA PRO A 306 -26.39 1.22 16.44
C PRO A 306 -24.99 1.28 17.07
N MET A 307 -24.18 0.24 16.92
CA MET A 307 -22.90 0.13 17.61
C MET A 307 -21.88 1.07 16.98
N VAL A 308 -21.09 1.79 17.79
CA VAL A 308 -19.91 2.56 17.37
C VAL A 308 -18.64 1.94 17.91
N TYR A 309 -17.58 2.01 17.10
CA TYR A 309 -16.33 1.30 17.37
C TYR A 309 -15.21 2.29 17.66
N LYS A 310 -14.33 1.94 18.60
CA LYS A 310 -13.14 2.75 18.90
C LYS A 310 -12.32 2.91 17.62
N ARG A 311 -12.06 4.16 17.21
CA ARG A 311 -11.29 4.48 15.99
C ARG A 311 -11.84 3.86 14.70
N GLY A 312 -13.13 3.50 14.69
CA GLY A 312 -13.78 2.83 13.56
C GLY A 312 -13.36 1.37 13.34
N ILE A 313 -12.63 0.74 14.25
CA ILE A 313 -12.13 -0.63 14.06
C ILE A 313 -13.20 -1.65 14.47
N ILE A 314 -13.93 -2.20 13.50
CA ILE A 314 -15.09 -3.07 13.80
C ILE A 314 -14.69 -4.39 14.45
N GLN A 315 -13.46 -4.87 14.22
CA GLN A 315 -12.91 -6.09 14.82
C GLN A 315 -12.15 -5.81 16.14
N GLY A 316 -12.24 -4.58 16.66
CA GLY A 316 -11.52 -4.16 17.87
C GLY A 316 -12.06 -4.84 19.13
N LEU A 317 -11.16 -5.31 20.00
CA LEU A 317 -11.49 -5.93 21.29
C LEU A 317 -11.23 -5.03 22.50
N GLY A 318 -10.97 -3.75 22.27
CA GLY A 318 -10.72 -2.78 23.34
C GLY A 318 -11.88 -2.70 24.33
N ALA A 319 -11.59 -2.80 25.63
CA ALA A 319 -12.60 -2.81 26.69
C ALA A 319 -13.28 -1.45 26.90
N THR A 320 -12.70 -0.35 26.39
CA THR A 320 -13.26 1.00 26.47
C THR A 320 -13.00 1.83 25.21
N ILE A 321 -13.92 2.74 24.92
CA ILE A 321 -13.80 3.85 23.94
C ILE A 321 -13.89 5.18 24.72
N ASN A 322 -12.78 5.93 24.76
CA ASN A 322 -12.67 7.18 25.55
C ASN A 322 -13.15 7.04 27.01
N GLY A 323 -12.84 5.90 27.65
CA GLY A 323 -13.25 5.58 29.02
C GLY A 323 -14.65 4.99 29.17
N VAL A 324 -15.48 4.99 28.12
CA VAL A 324 -16.79 4.33 28.10
C VAL A 324 -16.61 2.83 27.83
N THR A 325 -17.15 1.98 28.69
CA THR A 325 -17.06 0.52 28.55
C THR A 325 -17.72 0.04 27.26
N THR A 326 -17.01 -0.81 26.51
CA THR A 326 -17.56 -1.46 25.31
C THR A 326 -18.21 -2.80 25.65
N THR A 327 -19.19 -3.21 24.85
CA THR A 327 -19.81 -4.54 24.87
C THR A 327 -19.54 -5.28 23.56
N ILE A 328 -19.62 -6.61 23.61
CA ILE A 328 -19.56 -7.43 22.39
C ILE A 328 -20.75 -7.07 21.51
N ASP A 329 -20.53 -6.79 20.23
CA ASP A 329 -21.60 -6.57 19.28
C ASP A 329 -22.18 -7.94 18.87
N TYR A 330 -23.42 -8.20 19.27
CA TYR A 330 -24.23 -9.35 18.83
C TYR A 330 -25.31 -8.96 17.81
N THR A 331 -25.43 -7.68 17.47
CA THR A 331 -26.39 -7.16 16.50
C THR A 331 -26.04 -7.64 15.08
N ARG A 332 -24.75 -7.79 14.79
CA ARG A 332 -24.24 -8.28 13.49
C ARG A 332 -23.75 -9.74 13.61
N PRO A 333 -23.84 -10.56 12.54
CA PRO A 333 -23.34 -11.93 12.53
C PRO A 333 -21.80 -11.96 12.48
N LEU A 334 -21.20 -13.13 12.73
CA LEU A 334 -19.73 -13.31 12.72
C LEU A 334 -19.10 -12.96 11.36
N SER A 335 -19.81 -13.24 10.25
CA SER A 335 -19.36 -12.92 8.89
C SER A 335 -19.11 -11.44 8.64
N TYR A 336 -19.71 -10.54 9.44
CA TYR A 336 -19.45 -9.11 9.36
C TYR A 336 -18.03 -8.75 9.85
N TYR A 337 -17.53 -9.53 10.82
CA TYR A 337 -16.23 -9.34 11.49
C TYR A 337 -15.15 -10.31 11.01
N ALA A 338 -15.49 -11.29 10.19
CA ALA A 338 -14.59 -12.35 9.75
C ALA A 338 -13.38 -11.78 8.99
N TRP A 339 -12.17 -12.27 9.30
CA TRP A 339 -10.99 -11.96 8.47
C TRP A 339 -11.07 -12.62 7.10
N TYR A 340 -11.60 -13.84 7.04
CA TYR A 340 -11.73 -14.63 5.81
C TYR A 340 -13.03 -15.44 5.87
N LEU A 341 -13.49 -15.94 4.72
CA LEU A 341 -14.67 -16.80 4.67
C LEU A 341 -14.44 -18.09 5.48
N GLY A 342 -15.23 -18.27 6.55
CA GLY A 342 -15.07 -19.38 7.50
C GLY A 342 -14.42 -19.03 8.83
N ASP A 343 -13.99 -17.77 9.05
CA ASP A 343 -13.60 -17.31 10.38
C ASP A 343 -14.82 -17.20 11.30
N THR A 344 -14.90 -18.12 12.26
CA THR A 344 -15.99 -18.22 13.25
C THR A 344 -15.61 -17.64 14.61
N SER A 345 -14.42 -17.06 14.74
CA SER A 345 -13.83 -16.69 16.03
C SER A 345 -13.72 -15.17 16.24
N THR A 346 -13.76 -14.38 15.17
CA THR A 346 -13.61 -12.92 15.26
C THR A 346 -14.96 -12.24 15.50
N ARG A 347 -15.00 -11.37 16.52
CA ARG A 347 -16.16 -10.52 16.81
C ARG A 347 -15.70 -9.20 17.43
N GLY A 348 -16.36 -8.11 17.06
CA GLY A 348 -16.06 -6.76 17.55
C GLY A 348 -16.65 -6.41 18.90
N ARG A 349 -16.13 -5.33 19.50
CA ARG A 349 -16.75 -4.63 20.63
C ARG A 349 -16.97 -3.16 20.29
N GLY A 350 -18.08 -2.61 20.77
CA GLY A 350 -18.44 -1.21 20.58
C GLY A 350 -19.31 -0.67 21.70
N VAL A 351 -19.87 0.52 21.50
CA VAL A 351 -20.88 1.12 22.37
C VAL A 351 -22.14 1.31 21.54
N ASP A 352 -23.29 0.89 22.07
CA ASP A 352 -24.57 1.17 21.44
C ASP A 352 -24.86 2.67 21.54
N TRP A 353 -24.81 3.35 20.40
CA TRP A 353 -24.94 4.80 20.31
C TRP A 353 -26.31 5.31 20.76
N LEU A 354 -27.35 4.49 20.58
CA LEU A 354 -28.74 4.87 20.85
C LEU A 354 -29.08 4.74 22.33
N THR A 355 -28.52 3.73 23.01
CA THR A 355 -28.71 3.54 24.45
C THR A 355 -27.66 4.26 25.30
N ALA A 356 -26.56 4.71 24.70
CA ALA A 356 -25.58 5.57 25.38
C ALA A 356 -26.21 6.85 25.93
N THR A 357 -25.74 7.27 27.11
CA THR A 357 -26.08 8.58 27.67
C THR A 357 -25.49 9.70 26.81
N GLU A 358 -26.07 10.90 26.89
CA GLU A 358 -25.53 12.07 26.16
C GLU A 358 -24.07 12.37 26.54
N GLN A 359 -23.73 12.24 27.82
CA GLN A 359 -22.35 12.44 28.29
C GLN A 359 -21.38 11.40 27.67
N GLN A 360 -21.81 10.16 27.49
CA GLN A 360 -21.01 9.13 26.81
C GLN A 360 -20.87 9.46 25.31
N ARG A 361 -21.96 9.83 24.62
CA ARG A 361 -21.90 10.25 23.20
C ARG A 361 -20.95 11.43 23.00
N LYS A 362 -21.06 12.45 23.86
CA LYS A 362 -20.16 13.61 23.88
C LYS A 362 -18.69 13.18 24.03
N THR A 363 -18.40 12.33 25.01
CA THR A 363 -17.04 11.84 25.26
C THR A 363 -16.45 11.08 24.06
N ILE A 364 -17.28 10.30 23.35
CA ILE A 364 -16.86 9.51 22.20
C ILE A 364 -16.68 10.38 20.94
N ALA A 365 -17.67 11.20 20.58
CA ALA A 365 -17.64 11.97 19.33
C ALA A 365 -16.81 13.25 19.38
N SER A 366 -16.46 13.74 20.58
CA SER A 366 -15.47 14.82 20.70
C SER A 366 -14.04 14.36 20.39
N ASP A 367 -13.78 13.05 20.35
CA ASP A 367 -12.49 12.53 19.89
C ASP A 367 -12.49 12.32 18.36
N PRO A 368 -11.73 13.14 17.61
CA PRO A 368 -11.69 13.08 16.17
C PRO A 368 -11.01 11.83 15.60
N GLU A 369 -10.32 11.02 16.43
CA GLU A 369 -9.76 9.72 16.03
C GLU A 369 -10.82 8.62 15.92
N ASN A 370 -12.00 8.79 16.52
CA ASN A 370 -13.11 7.83 16.39
C ASN A 370 -13.78 7.86 15.02
N ASN A 371 -13.44 8.85 14.19
CA ASN A 371 -13.94 9.04 12.84
C ASN A 371 -15.48 9.08 12.75
N ILE A 372 -16.11 9.70 13.76
CA ILE A 372 -17.56 9.95 13.82
C ILE A 372 -17.82 11.41 13.48
N PHE A 373 -18.84 11.67 12.67
CA PHE A 373 -19.29 13.03 12.38
C PHE A 373 -20.81 13.09 12.25
N PHE A 374 -21.35 14.30 12.44
CA PHE A 374 -22.74 14.63 12.20
C PHE A 374 -22.90 15.31 10.84
N ASP A 375 -23.87 14.86 10.04
CA ASP A 375 -24.22 15.49 8.76
C ASP A 375 -25.45 16.38 8.95
N ASP A 376 -25.23 17.70 8.93
CA ASP A 376 -26.28 18.72 9.06
C ASP A 376 -27.38 18.56 7.98
N SER A 377 -27.05 18.00 6.81
CA SER A 377 -27.99 17.84 5.69
C SER A 377 -28.96 16.67 5.87
N THR A 378 -28.51 15.58 6.50
CA THR A 378 -29.34 14.39 6.75
C THR A 378 -29.87 14.33 8.18
N GLY A 379 -29.26 15.08 9.10
CA GLY A 379 -29.56 15.02 10.53
C GLY A 379 -29.11 13.71 11.19
N LYS A 380 -28.11 13.02 10.60
CA LYS A 380 -27.65 11.69 11.03
C LYS A 380 -26.16 11.69 11.40
N PHE A 381 -25.78 10.70 12.22
CA PHE A 381 -24.39 10.42 12.52
C PHE A 381 -23.84 9.33 11.61
N TYR A 382 -22.58 9.50 11.23
CA TYR A 382 -21.84 8.55 10.39
C TYR A 382 -20.52 8.19 11.06
N GLN A 383 -20.03 6.99 10.77
CA GLN A 383 -18.70 6.56 11.19
C GLN A 383 -17.94 5.95 10.02
N TRP A 384 -16.70 6.41 9.78
CA TRP A 384 -15.77 5.66 8.94
C TRP A 384 -15.23 4.46 9.70
N CYS A 385 -15.34 3.30 9.09
CA CYS A 385 -14.97 2.03 9.68
C CYS A 385 -13.86 1.35 8.90
N LEU A 386 -13.10 0.48 9.58
CA LEU A 386 -12.04 -0.33 9.01
C LEU A 386 -12.21 -1.78 9.48
N ARG A 387 -11.97 -2.73 8.57
CA ARG A 387 -11.74 -4.13 8.89
C ARG A 387 -10.49 -4.66 8.21
N GLY A 388 -9.86 -5.64 8.82
CA GLY A 388 -8.88 -6.50 8.20
C GLY A 388 -9.56 -7.63 7.42
N ARG A 389 -9.01 -7.95 6.25
CA ARG A 389 -9.42 -9.08 5.40
C ARG A 389 -8.23 -9.89 4.91
N SER A 390 -8.45 -11.18 4.76
CA SER A 390 -7.53 -12.17 4.22
C SER A 390 -8.29 -13.03 3.20
N PHE A 391 -7.63 -13.36 2.11
CA PHE A 391 -8.24 -14.05 0.97
C PHE A 391 -7.40 -15.28 0.62
N ALA A 392 -8.05 -16.44 0.62
CA ALA A 392 -7.46 -17.65 0.07
C ALA A 392 -7.34 -17.50 -1.46
N GLY A 393 -6.20 -17.84 -2.04
CA GLY A 393 -6.08 -17.93 -3.50
C GLY A 393 -7.15 -18.86 -4.10
N ALA A 394 -7.81 -18.44 -5.18
CA ALA A 394 -8.91 -19.20 -5.77
C ALA A 394 -8.45 -20.59 -6.25
N GLY A 395 -7.20 -20.70 -6.70
CA GLY A 395 -6.55 -21.96 -7.06
C GLY A 395 -5.04 -21.93 -6.88
N ASN A 396 -4.36 -22.72 -7.71
CA ASN A 396 -2.91 -22.80 -7.79
C ASN A 396 -2.33 -21.56 -8.51
N GLY A 397 -1.18 -21.06 -8.05
CA GLY A 397 -0.47 -19.94 -8.69
C GLY A 397 -0.60 -18.58 -8.01
N ASP A 398 -0.12 -17.54 -8.69
CA ASP A 398 -0.06 -16.16 -8.20
C ASP A 398 -1.33 -15.35 -8.49
N TRP A 399 -1.51 -14.27 -7.73
CA TRP A 399 -2.54 -13.28 -8.01
C TRP A 399 -2.17 -12.43 -9.23
N GLN A 400 -3.10 -12.29 -10.18
CA GLN A 400 -2.84 -11.55 -11.41
C GLN A 400 -2.75 -10.04 -11.20
N VAL A 401 -3.62 -9.45 -10.37
CA VAL A 401 -3.63 -8.00 -10.12
C VAL A 401 -3.92 -7.73 -8.65
N ILE A 402 -2.93 -7.18 -7.95
CA ILE A 402 -3.02 -6.77 -6.54
C ILE A 402 -2.43 -5.39 -6.26
N ASP A 403 -1.73 -4.80 -7.22
CA ASP A 403 -1.24 -3.44 -7.12
C ASP A 403 -2.28 -2.45 -7.66
N SER A 404 -2.51 -1.39 -6.91
CA SER A 404 -3.45 -0.32 -7.27
C SER A 404 -2.83 0.73 -8.19
N SER A 405 -1.52 0.65 -8.50
CA SER A 405 -0.82 1.66 -9.30
C SER A 405 -1.10 1.59 -10.82
N SER A 406 -1.32 0.41 -11.39
CA SER A 406 -1.53 0.26 -12.83
C SER A 406 -2.89 0.77 -13.30
N SER A 407 -2.97 1.74 -14.22
CA SER A 407 -4.25 2.22 -14.78
C SER A 407 -5.13 1.08 -15.28
N GLY A 408 -6.37 1.00 -14.79
CA GLY A 408 -7.36 0.03 -15.26
C GLY A 408 -7.33 -1.34 -14.57
N GLY A 409 -6.64 -1.44 -13.43
CA GLY A 409 -6.46 -2.69 -12.69
C GLY A 409 -7.69 -3.08 -11.87
N LEU A 410 -8.17 -4.30 -12.08
CA LEU A 410 -9.19 -4.97 -11.27
C LEU A 410 -8.49 -5.78 -10.18
N LEU A 411 -8.80 -5.59 -8.90
CA LEU A 411 -8.23 -6.43 -7.85
C LEU A 411 -8.74 -7.87 -8.02
N ALA A 412 -7.86 -8.78 -8.44
CA ALA A 412 -8.26 -10.11 -8.90
C ALA A 412 -7.15 -11.16 -8.79
N PHE A 413 -7.57 -12.38 -8.50
CA PHE A 413 -6.73 -13.57 -8.64
C PHE A 413 -6.53 -13.92 -10.13
N SER A 414 -7.60 -13.84 -10.93
CA SER A 414 -7.60 -14.02 -12.38
C SER A 414 -8.47 -12.95 -13.04
N VAL A 415 -8.00 -12.35 -14.14
CA VAL A 415 -8.71 -11.37 -14.98
C VAL A 415 -9.16 -11.95 -16.32
N SER A 416 -8.67 -13.14 -16.68
CA SER A 416 -9.12 -13.89 -17.85
C SER A 416 -10.46 -14.56 -17.55
N SER A 417 -11.35 -14.64 -18.55
CA SER A 417 -12.61 -15.37 -18.37
C SER A 417 -12.30 -16.82 -18.01
N PRO A 418 -12.78 -17.32 -16.86
CA PRO A 418 -13.71 -16.70 -15.90
C PRO A 418 -12.99 -15.88 -14.83
N VAL A 419 -13.44 -14.64 -14.67
CA VAL A 419 -12.78 -13.64 -13.84
C VAL A 419 -13.00 -13.91 -12.33
N LYS A 420 -11.93 -13.83 -11.52
CA LYS A 420 -11.96 -13.98 -10.05
C LYS A 420 -11.54 -12.68 -9.36
N ARG A 421 -12.45 -11.70 -9.32
CA ARG A 421 -12.25 -10.41 -8.65
C ARG A 421 -12.62 -10.48 -7.18
N ILE A 422 -11.92 -9.72 -6.33
CA ILE A 422 -12.33 -9.56 -4.93
C ILE A 422 -13.62 -8.75 -4.85
N SER A 423 -14.60 -9.27 -4.10
CA SER A 423 -15.86 -8.57 -3.86
C SER A 423 -15.75 -7.61 -2.67
N PRO A 424 -16.23 -6.34 -2.81
CA PRO A 424 -16.45 -5.47 -1.67
C PRO A 424 -17.53 -6.04 -0.77
N GLN A 425 -17.40 -5.82 0.53
CA GLN A 425 -18.42 -6.19 1.51
C GLN A 425 -19.00 -4.94 2.20
N GLY A 426 -18.21 -3.87 2.38
CA GLY A 426 -18.48 -2.72 3.24
C GLY A 426 -19.46 -2.97 4.41
N ILE A 427 -20.61 -2.31 4.41
CA ILE A 427 -21.67 -2.41 5.43
C ILE A 427 -22.47 -3.73 5.42
N GLN A 428 -22.19 -4.68 4.54
CA GLN A 428 -22.98 -5.92 4.43
C GLN A 428 -22.56 -6.96 5.45
N ASP A 429 -23.54 -7.69 5.99
CA ASP A 429 -23.34 -8.76 6.97
C ASP A 429 -22.55 -9.95 6.44
N VAL A 430 -22.66 -10.22 5.13
CA VAL A 430 -22.00 -11.33 4.45
C VAL A 430 -21.34 -10.77 3.19
N GLY A 431 -20.07 -11.09 3.01
CA GLY A 431 -19.32 -10.84 1.78
C GLY A 431 -18.97 -12.15 1.09
N LEU A 432 -18.82 -12.11 -0.23
CA LEU A 432 -18.12 -13.14 -0.98
C LEU A 432 -16.63 -12.80 -1.04
N ASP A 433 -15.76 -13.81 -1.14
CA ASP A 433 -14.35 -13.56 -1.45
C ASP A 433 -14.20 -13.17 -2.92
N PHE A 434 -14.88 -13.90 -3.82
CA PHE A 434 -14.82 -13.66 -5.26
C PHE A 434 -16.20 -13.46 -5.88
N SER A 435 -16.34 -12.49 -6.78
CA SER A 435 -17.56 -12.26 -7.58
C SER A 435 -17.22 -11.71 -8.97
N SER A 436 -18.15 -11.81 -9.92
CA SER A 436 -18.05 -11.12 -11.22
C SER A 436 -18.38 -9.63 -11.09
N ALA A 437 -19.30 -9.30 -10.19
CA ALA A 437 -19.61 -7.98 -9.67
C ALA A 437 -20.40 -8.11 -8.35
N PRO A 438 -20.35 -7.10 -7.47
CA PRO A 438 -19.50 -5.89 -7.50
C PRO A 438 -18.01 -6.22 -7.29
N TYR A 439 -17.09 -5.32 -7.64
CA TYR A 439 -15.64 -5.58 -7.50
C TYR A 439 -14.86 -4.34 -7.06
N PHE A 440 -13.60 -4.56 -6.66
CA PHE A 440 -12.63 -3.50 -6.41
C PHE A 440 -11.83 -3.14 -7.67
N TYR A 441 -11.72 -1.84 -7.94
CA TYR A 441 -11.05 -1.27 -9.12
C TYR A 441 -10.21 -0.06 -8.70
N ASN A 442 -9.05 0.15 -9.33
CA ASN A 442 -8.24 1.33 -9.01
C ASN A 442 -8.77 2.57 -9.73
N ASN A 443 -8.75 3.72 -9.05
CA ASN A 443 -9.29 4.97 -9.60
C ASN A 443 -8.24 5.79 -10.37
N ASN A 444 -7.23 5.15 -10.97
CA ASN A 444 -6.16 5.83 -11.70
C ASN A 444 -6.62 6.24 -13.10
N HIS A 445 -7.70 7.02 -13.18
CA HIS A 445 -8.18 7.58 -14.44
C HIS A 445 -7.52 8.92 -14.76
N PRO A 446 -7.12 9.18 -16.01
CA PRO A 446 -6.51 10.45 -16.41
C PRO A 446 -7.40 11.69 -16.22
N ASN A 447 -8.72 11.51 -16.10
CA ASN A 447 -9.73 12.57 -16.19
C ASN A 447 -10.56 12.76 -14.89
N GLY A 448 -10.08 12.29 -13.73
CA GLY A 448 -10.76 12.45 -12.43
C GLY A 448 -9.76 12.67 -11.27
N ASP A 449 -10.27 12.83 -10.05
CA ASP A 449 -9.45 12.94 -8.84
C ASP A 449 -8.65 11.64 -8.64
N GLN A 450 -7.35 11.68 -8.91
CA GLN A 450 -6.48 10.52 -8.84
C GLN A 450 -6.10 10.23 -7.39
N GLU A 451 -6.70 9.20 -6.80
CA GLU A 451 -6.31 8.69 -5.48
C GLU A 451 -5.54 7.37 -5.62
N TYR A 452 -4.27 7.39 -5.20
CA TYR A 452 -3.38 6.24 -5.29
C TYR A 452 -3.39 5.38 -4.02
N GLY A 453 -2.87 4.15 -4.14
CA GLY A 453 -2.63 3.27 -3.00
C GLY A 453 -3.85 2.56 -2.45
N HIS A 454 -4.97 2.53 -3.16
CA HIS A 454 -6.13 1.72 -2.78
C HIS A 454 -6.99 1.38 -4.01
N PHE A 455 -7.90 0.41 -3.84
CA PHE A 455 -8.95 0.11 -4.80
C PHE A 455 -10.31 0.56 -4.25
N SER A 456 -11.20 1.04 -5.11
CA SER A 456 -12.55 1.47 -4.77
C SER A 456 -13.61 0.51 -5.30
N SER A 457 -14.74 0.40 -4.62
CA SER A 457 -15.85 -0.45 -5.04
C SER A 457 -16.58 0.09 -6.28
N LYS A 458 -16.78 -0.77 -7.28
CA LYS A 458 -17.48 -0.45 -8.53
C LYS A 458 -18.50 -1.52 -8.92
N ASN A 459 -19.51 -1.09 -9.68
CA ASN A 459 -20.44 -1.95 -10.41
C ASN A 459 -19.80 -2.51 -11.69
N THR A 460 -20.48 -3.47 -12.32
CA THR A 460 -20.05 -4.05 -13.61
C THR A 460 -19.79 -3.01 -14.70
N ASP A 461 -20.61 -1.96 -14.73
CA ASP A 461 -20.55 -0.86 -15.70
C ASP A 461 -19.51 0.24 -15.33
N GLY A 462 -18.75 0.06 -14.25
CA GLY A 462 -17.76 1.02 -13.76
C GLY A 462 -18.34 2.17 -12.93
N SER A 463 -19.66 2.20 -12.72
CA SER A 463 -20.29 3.16 -11.81
C SER A 463 -19.99 2.84 -10.34
N THR A 464 -20.14 3.83 -9.46
CA THR A 464 -19.91 3.67 -8.02
C THR A 464 -20.94 2.71 -7.41
N TYR A 465 -20.48 1.70 -6.65
CA TYR A 465 -21.37 0.74 -6.00
C TYR A 465 -21.81 1.23 -4.60
N THR A 466 -23.06 1.63 -4.45
CA THR A 466 -23.56 2.31 -3.24
C THR A 466 -24.08 1.38 -2.14
N SER A 467 -24.25 0.08 -2.41
CA SER A 467 -24.81 -0.87 -1.43
C SER A 467 -23.81 -1.33 -0.35
N VAL A 468 -22.55 -0.92 -0.44
CA VAL A 468 -21.48 -1.30 0.49
C VAL A 468 -21.03 -0.13 1.38
N GLY A 469 -21.50 1.08 1.12
CA GLY A 469 -21.16 2.24 1.94
C GLY A 469 -21.93 3.46 1.51
N VAL A 470 -22.06 4.43 2.39
CA VAL A 470 -22.76 5.69 2.09
C VAL A 470 -22.08 6.35 0.90
N ASN A 471 -22.86 6.68 -0.14
CA ASN A 471 -22.37 7.19 -1.43
C ASN A 471 -21.31 6.29 -2.12
N GLY A 472 -21.29 4.99 -1.79
CA GLY A 472 -20.34 4.01 -2.31
C GLY A 472 -18.91 4.19 -1.82
N GLN A 473 -18.72 4.85 -0.68
CA GLN A 473 -17.43 4.96 0.00
C GLN A 473 -17.05 3.61 0.62
N CYS A 474 -16.36 2.78 -0.16
CA CYS A 474 -15.81 1.49 0.24
C CYS A 474 -14.52 1.22 -0.55
N HIS A 475 -13.42 1.03 0.18
CA HIS A 475 -12.06 1.03 -0.34
C HIS A 475 -11.25 -0.10 0.28
N ILE A 476 -10.28 -0.66 -0.44
CA ILE A 476 -9.37 -1.68 0.08
C ILE A 476 -7.91 -1.37 -0.25
N LEU A 477 -7.02 -1.55 0.73
CA LEU A 477 -5.57 -1.57 0.55
C LEU A 477 -5.09 -3.01 0.73
N ILE A 478 -4.50 -3.60 -0.32
CA ILE A 478 -3.77 -4.87 -0.20
C ILE A 478 -2.39 -4.60 0.39
N CYS A 479 -2.05 -5.35 1.44
CA CYS A 479 -0.83 -5.16 2.22
C CYS A 479 0.26 -6.19 1.91
N GLY A 480 -0.05 -7.28 1.21
CA GLY A 480 0.95 -8.26 0.81
C GLY A 480 0.36 -9.63 0.46
N THR A 481 1.25 -10.58 0.19
CA THR A 481 0.89 -11.96 -0.13
C THR A 481 1.81 -12.96 0.58
N LEU A 482 1.28 -14.17 0.83
CA LEU A 482 2.00 -15.26 1.49
C LEU A 482 1.79 -16.57 0.74
N SER A 483 2.87 -17.32 0.53
CA SER A 483 2.81 -18.69 0.04
C SER A 483 2.34 -19.61 1.17
N ARG A 484 1.43 -20.55 0.89
CA ARG A 484 0.88 -21.47 1.90
C ARG A 484 1.39 -22.89 1.69
N LEU A 485 1.85 -23.53 2.76
CA LEU A 485 2.10 -24.98 2.78
C LEU A 485 0.77 -25.75 2.86
N ASN A 486 0.78 -27.05 2.57
CA ASN A 486 -0.39 -27.92 2.63
C ASN A 486 -0.20 -29.11 3.60
N ARG A 487 -1.32 -29.76 3.96
CA ARG A 487 -1.39 -30.86 4.93
C ARG A 487 -0.97 -32.25 4.38
N GLY A 488 -0.45 -32.31 3.17
CA GLY A 488 0.05 -33.56 2.60
C GLY A 488 1.51 -33.83 2.96
N ALA A 489 1.94 -35.08 2.82
CA ALA A 489 3.31 -35.51 2.96
C ALA A 489 4.22 -34.80 1.96
N TYR A 490 5.42 -34.42 2.40
CA TYR A 490 6.42 -33.78 1.55
C TYR A 490 7.08 -34.80 0.59
N HIS A 491 7.03 -34.51 -0.71
CA HIS A 491 7.80 -35.20 -1.75
C HIS A 491 8.39 -34.17 -2.73
N PRO A 492 9.66 -34.27 -3.17
CA PRO A 492 10.30 -33.26 -4.02
C PRO A 492 9.65 -33.12 -5.42
N SER A 493 8.97 -34.16 -5.89
CA SER A 493 8.23 -34.17 -7.16
C SER A 493 6.72 -33.96 -6.96
N LEU A 494 6.10 -34.78 -6.11
CA LEU A 494 4.65 -34.95 -6.07
C LEU A 494 3.96 -33.87 -5.23
N ASN A 495 4.54 -33.52 -4.08
CA ASN A 495 3.96 -32.52 -3.18
C ASN A 495 5.04 -31.72 -2.43
N PRO A 496 5.73 -30.80 -3.12
CA PRO A 496 6.82 -30.01 -2.56
C PRO A 496 6.35 -28.87 -1.65
N TYR A 497 5.05 -28.57 -1.64
CA TYR A 497 4.40 -27.69 -0.66
C TYR A 497 3.87 -28.46 0.56
N GLY A 498 3.97 -29.79 0.55
CA GLY A 498 3.65 -30.64 1.69
C GLY A 498 4.55 -30.36 2.89
N ALA A 499 3.99 -30.58 4.07
CA ALA A 499 4.69 -30.48 5.35
C ALA A 499 4.64 -31.77 6.17
N ASP A 500 3.71 -32.67 5.86
CA ASP A 500 3.49 -33.91 6.60
C ASP A 500 4.57 -34.96 6.28
N ARG A 501 4.50 -36.10 6.96
CA ARG A 501 5.34 -37.28 6.73
C ARG A 501 4.51 -38.41 6.12
N PHE A 502 5.18 -39.30 5.41
CA PHE A 502 4.56 -40.57 5.04
C PHE A 502 4.40 -41.45 6.28
N VAL A 503 3.43 -42.35 6.26
CA VAL A 503 3.20 -43.30 7.33
C VAL A 503 4.35 -44.30 7.39
N ARG A 504 4.83 -44.59 8.59
CA ARG A 504 5.80 -45.68 8.80
C ARG A 504 5.09 -47.02 8.71
N ALA A 505 5.48 -47.87 7.76
CA ALA A 505 4.85 -49.19 7.57
C ALA A 505 4.89 -50.08 8.82
N SER A 506 5.97 -50.01 9.62
CA SER A 506 6.09 -50.78 10.86
C SER A 506 5.27 -50.23 12.03
N SER A 507 4.72 -49.01 11.92
CA SER A 507 3.90 -48.38 12.96
C SER A 507 2.87 -47.41 12.33
N PRO A 508 1.87 -47.92 11.60
CA PRO A 508 1.05 -47.07 10.73
C PRO A 508 0.22 -46.00 11.46
N ALA A 509 -0.12 -46.25 12.72
CA ALA A 509 -0.98 -45.38 13.51
C ALA A 509 -0.25 -44.19 14.18
N SER A 510 1.08 -44.23 14.31
CA SER A 510 1.83 -43.23 15.10
C SER A 510 3.22 -42.90 14.56
N GLY A 511 3.76 -43.71 13.66
CA GLY A 511 5.07 -43.47 13.05
C GLY A 511 4.96 -42.67 11.75
N GLY A 512 5.95 -41.79 11.54
CA GLY A 512 6.08 -41.00 10.32
C GLY A 512 7.51 -41.06 9.78
N ASP A 513 7.63 -41.40 8.50
CA ASP A 513 8.88 -41.48 7.75
C ASP A 513 8.95 -40.39 6.69
N LEU A 514 10.19 -40.03 6.33
CA LEU A 514 10.46 -39.15 5.21
C LEU A 514 10.30 -39.93 3.91
N TRP A 515 10.04 -39.24 2.81
CA TRP A 515 9.78 -39.89 1.51
C TRP A 515 10.89 -40.86 1.08
N TYR A 516 12.15 -40.52 1.34
CA TYR A 516 13.31 -41.35 0.97
C TYR A 516 13.59 -42.50 1.94
N VAL A 517 12.76 -42.68 2.98
CA VAL A 517 12.89 -43.75 3.99
C VAL A 517 11.68 -44.67 4.00
N THR A 518 10.48 -44.13 3.73
CA THR A 518 9.25 -44.89 3.82
C THR A 518 9.27 -46.10 2.89
N THR A 519 8.72 -47.22 3.37
CA THR A 519 8.47 -48.41 2.56
C THR A 519 7.00 -48.51 2.15
N GLN A 520 6.18 -47.51 2.48
CA GLN A 520 4.82 -47.42 1.96
C GLN A 520 4.85 -47.02 0.51
N GLU A 521 4.05 -47.69 -0.31
CA GLU A 521 3.97 -47.40 -1.74
C GLU A 521 3.26 -46.06 -1.98
N TYR A 522 3.90 -45.19 -2.76
CA TYR A 522 3.33 -43.93 -3.22
C TYR A 522 3.70 -43.75 -4.69
N ASN A 523 2.73 -43.36 -5.51
CA ASN A 523 2.88 -43.22 -6.96
C ASN A 523 2.26 -41.91 -7.48
N THR A 524 1.40 -41.27 -6.69
CA THR A 524 0.60 -40.13 -7.14
C THR A 524 0.56 -39.00 -6.11
N GLN A 525 0.13 -37.82 -6.54
CA GLN A 525 -0.12 -36.71 -5.63
C GLN A 525 -1.21 -37.03 -4.59
N TYR A 526 -2.21 -37.86 -4.95
CA TYR A 526 -3.25 -38.34 -4.03
C TYR A 526 -2.66 -39.07 -2.82
N ASP A 527 -1.64 -39.90 -3.05
CA ASP A 527 -0.98 -40.69 -2.00
C ASP A 527 -0.29 -39.81 -0.96
N CYS A 528 0.10 -38.58 -1.33
CA CYS A 528 0.64 -37.61 -0.39
C CYS A 528 -0.41 -37.08 0.59
N PHE A 529 -1.71 -37.30 0.36
CA PHE A 529 -2.80 -36.82 1.22
C PHE A 529 -3.63 -37.95 1.85
N GLU A 530 -3.54 -39.18 1.32
CA GLU A 530 -4.33 -40.32 1.79
C GLU A 530 -4.00 -40.68 3.24
N LYS A 531 -4.89 -40.30 4.16
CA LYS A 531 -4.69 -40.50 5.61
C LYS A 531 -5.27 -41.80 6.13
N GLU A 532 -6.40 -42.28 5.61
CA GLU A 532 -7.06 -43.51 6.07
C GLU A 532 -7.96 -44.18 4.99
N GLU A 533 -7.94 -43.71 3.73
CA GLU A 533 -8.84 -44.21 2.66
C GLU A 533 -8.21 -45.41 1.88
N ASN A 534 -9.02 -46.06 1.03
CA ASN A 534 -8.64 -47.03 -0.02
C ASN A 534 -7.42 -47.96 0.19
N GLY A 535 -7.41 -48.72 1.27
CA GLY A 535 -6.43 -49.81 1.48
C GLY A 535 -5.31 -49.49 2.47
N GLY A 536 -5.30 -48.29 3.06
CA GLY A 536 -4.45 -47.95 4.21
C GLY A 536 -3.88 -46.53 4.14
N ALA A 537 -3.52 -45.99 5.30
CA ALA A 537 -2.90 -44.68 5.44
C ALA A 537 -1.53 -44.58 4.74
N ARG A 538 -1.33 -43.60 3.86
CA ARG A 538 -0.03 -43.31 3.22
C ARG A 538 0.62 -42.03 3.74
N SER A 539 -0.17 -40.99 4.01
CA SER A 539 0.25 -39.79 4.73
C SER A 539 -0.17 -39.88 6.19
N ASN A 540 0.69 -39.41 7.09
CA ASN A 540 0.31 -39.30 8.49
C ASN A 540 -0.69 -38.14 8.67
N LYS A 541 -1.40 -38.10 9.81
CA LYS A 541 -2.38 -37.06 10.14
C LYS A 541 -1.86 -36.07 11.19
N ASP A 542 -0.87 -36.46 11.97
CA ASP A 542 -0.37 -35.73 13.13
C ASP A 542 0.90 -34.92 12.81
N PHE A 543 1.75 -35.38 11.88
CA PHE A 543 2.98 -34.66 11.52
C PHE A 543 2.71 -33.43 10.64
N GLY A 544 3.76 -32.65 10.38
CA GLY A 544 3.68 -31.39 9.62
C GLY A 544 2.99 -30.24 10.37
N LEU A 545 2.33 -30.52 11.49
CA LEU A 545 1.80 -29.53 12.43
C LEU A 545 2.82 -29.21 13.51
N LYS A 546 2.86 -27.94 13.89
CA LYS A 546 3.73 -27.44 14.97
C LYS A 546 3.48 -28.17 16.29
N ALA A 547 2.23 -28.51 16.60
CA ALA A 547 1.84 -29.18 17.85
C ALA A 547 2.50 -30.55 18.06
N HIS A 548 2.89 -31.25 16.99
CA HIS A 548 3.50 -32.59 17.05
C HIS A 548 5.03 -32.56 16.84
N GLY A 549 5.62 -31.40 16.57
CA GLY A 549 7.07 -31.17 16.62
C GLY A 549 7.89 -31.80 15.50
N ALA A 550 7.29 -32.46 14.50
CA ALA A 550 8.02 -33.07 13.40
C ALA A 550 7.40 -32.75 12.02
N SER A 551 8.23 -32.25 11.11
CA SER A 551 7.90 -31.96 9.71
C SER A 551 8.56 -32.98 8.77
N GLY A 552 7.94 -33.24 7.62
CA GLY A 552 8.53 -34.01 6.52
C GLY A 552 9.43 -33.21 5.60
N ARG A 553 9.48 -31.88 5.77
CA ARG A 553 10.25 -30.99 4.90
C ARG A 553 11.73 -30.98 5.27
N PRO A 554 12.62 -30.75 4.28
CA PRO A 554 14.05 -30.58 4.54
C PRO A 554 14.41 -29.34 5.35
N ASP A 555 13.52 -28.34 5.35
CA ASP A 555 13.63 -27.08 6.11
C ASP A 555 12.88 -27.11 7.45
N ALA A 556 12.34 -28.27 7.84
CA ALA A 556 11.59 -28.50 9.07
C ALA A 556 10.37 -27.58 9.28
N ARG A 557 9.86 -26.94 8.22
CA ARG A 557 8.70 -26.04 8.33
C ARG A 557 7.39 -26.79 8.54
N TYR A 558 6.56 -26.26 9.43
CA TYR A 558 5.19 -26.67 9.71
C TYR A 558 4.16 -25.90 8.88
N VAL A 559 3.05 -26.56 8.60
CA VAL A 559 1.95 -26.08 7.74
C VAL A 559 1.10 -24.97 8.36
N ASP A 560 0.98 -24.98 9.68
CA ASP A 560 0.13 -24.09 10.49
C ASP A 560 0.90 -22.89 11.06
N ALA A 561 2.15 -22.71 10.63
CA ALA A 561 3.01 -21.59 10.98
C ALA A 561 3.27 -20.68 9.77
N ILE A 562 3.49 -19.39 10.04
CA ILE A 562 3.84 -18.38 9.04
C ILE A 562 5.31 -18.04 9.16
N TYR A 563 6.03 -18.00 8.05
CA TYR A 563 7.46 -17.70 8.02
C TYR A 563 7.76 -16.32 7.45
N LYS A 564 8.95 -15.76 7.76
CA LYS A 564 9.35 -14.45 7.25
C LYS A 564 9.48 -14.37 5.72
N SER A 565 9.75 -15.50 5.07
CA SER A 565 10.06 -15.60 3.63
C SER A 565 9.95 -17.05 3.16
N GLY A 566 10.05 -17.28 1.85
CA GLY A 566 10.09 -18.61 1.24
C GLY A 566 8.76 -19.36 1.35
N PHE A 567 8.82 -20.70 1.26
CA PHE A 567 7.63 -21.56 1.32
C PHE A 567 6.92 -21.48 2.68
N GLY A 568 5.62 -21.18 2.70
CA GLY A 568 4.87 -20.94 3.94
C GLY A 568 5.04 -19.53 4.53
N GLY A 569 5.75 -18.64 3.85
CA GLY A 569 6.07 -17.30 4.35
C GLY A 569 5.62 -16.16 3.45
N PHE A 570 6.00 -14.94 3.85
CA PHE A 570 5.73 -13.73 3.06
C PHE A 570 6.42 -13.79 1.71
N SER A 571 5.64 -13.62 0.64
CA SER A 571 6.14 -13.49 -0.72
C SER A 571 6.26 -12.02 -1.13
N ARG A 572 5.38 -11.15 -0.61
CA ARG A 572 5.38 -9.69 -0.83
C ARG A 572 4.97 -8.95 0.44
N ASP A 573 5.63 -7.84 0.74
CA ASP A 573 5.20 -6.85 1.73
C ASP A 573 4.90 -5.52 1.02
N MET A 574 3.62 -5.29 0.73
CA MET A 574 3.13 -4.14 -0.04
C MET A 574 2.66 -3.00 0.87
N ARG A 575 3.08 -2.98 2.14
CA ARG A 575 2.79 -1.88 3.09
C ARG A 575 3.65 -0.66 2.78
N TYR A 576 3.43 -0.05 1.63
CA TYR A 576 4.10 1.17 1.22
C TYR A 576 3.74 2.33 2.16
N SER A 577 4.68 3.27 2.32
CA SER A 577 4.43 4.43 3.16
C SER A 577 3.43 5.36 2.48
N ALA A 578 2.52 5.95 3.25
CA ALA A 578 1.68 7.05 2.76
C ALA A 578 2.50 8.33 2.51
N TRP A 579 3.68 8.44 3.12
CA TRP A 579 4.61 9.54 2.85
C TRP A 579 5.27 9.34 1.50
N GLY A 580 5.48 10.45 0.78
CA GLY A 580 6.24 10.44 -0.47
C GLY A 580 7.71 10.06 -0.21
N LEU A 581 8.29 9.29 -1.13
CA LEU A 581 9.71 8.93 -1.13
C LEU A 581 10.59 10.17 -1.22
N LYS A 582 11.70 10.12 -0.50
CA LYS A 582 12.80 11.10 -0.50
C LYS A 582 14.04 10.49 -1.18
N PRO A 583 15.01 11.32 -1.59
CA PRO A 583 16.27 10.82 -2.15
C PRO A 583 16.98 9.79 -1.25
N ASP A 584 17.00 10.01 0.07
CA ASP A 584 17.62 9.09 1.03
C ASP A 584 16.95 7.71 1.05
N ASP A 585 15.63 7.62 0.80
CA ASP A 585 14.91 6.34 0.75
C ASP A 585 15.40 5.45 -0.40
N PHE A 586 15.82 6.05 -1.52
CA PHE A 586 16.43 5.32 -2.64
C PHE A 586 17.84 4.82 -2.29
N GLY A 587 18.64 5.64 -1.61
CA GLY A 587 19.97 5.23 -1.13
C GLY A 587 19.90 4.05 -0.15
N ASP A 588 18.97 4.11 0.81
CA ASP A 588 18.72 3.02 1.76
C ASP A 588 18.24 1.73 1.06
N ALA A 589 17.43 1.87 0.01
CA ALA A 589 16.96 0.73 -0.77
C ALA A 589 18.08 0.11 -1.63
N ASP A 590 18.89 0.92 -2.31
CA ASP A 590 20.07 0.47 -3.08
C ASP A 590 21.06 -0.27 -2.17
N LEU A 591 21.33 0.25 -0.97
CA LEU A 591 22.18 -0.43 0.01
C LEU A 591 21.60 -1.80 0.42
N LYS A 592 20.28 -1.89 0.67
CA LYS A 592 19.62 -3.17 0.99
C LYS A 592 19.67 -4.17 -0.16
N ILE A 593 19.62 -3.70 -1.41
CA ILE A 593 19.76 -4.54 -2.60
C ILE A 593 21.21 -5.04 -2.69
N LYS A 594 22.21 -4.16 -2.68
CA LYS A 594 23.64 -4.52 -2.76
C LYS A 594 24.08 -5.47 -1.63
N SER A 595 23.57 -5.25 -0.41
CA SER A 595 23.84 -6.09 0.76
C SER A 595 22.98 -7.36 0.90
N GLY A 596 22.09 -7.62 -0.06
CA GLY A 596 21.23 -8.79 -0.07
C GLY A 596 20.22 -8.87 1.08
N GLN A 597 19.81 -7.72 1.63
CA GLN A 597 18.73 -7.60 2.62
C GLN A 597 17.36 -7.33 1.97
N TYR A 598 17.34 -6.94 0.70
CA TYR A 598 16.10 -6.78 -0.06
C TYR A 598 15.40 -8.14 -0.27
N LEU A 599 14.09 -8.19 -0.05
CA LEU A 599 13.32 -9.45 -0.08
C LEU A 599 13.43 -10.15 -1.45
N GLY A 600 13.25 -9.40 -2.54
CA GLY A 600 13.23 -9.97 -3.89
C GLY A 600 12.09 -10.99 -4.12
N GLN A 601 12.05 -11.56 -5.31
CA GLN A 601 11.18 -12.69 -5.63
C GLN A 601 11.86 -13.64 -6.63
N VAL A 602 11.42 -14.89 -6.64
CA VAL A 602 11.84 -15.87 -7.64
C VAL A 602 10.65 -16.70 -8.08
N GLU A 603 10.64 -17.01 -9.37
CA GLU A 603 9.77 -18.02 -9.94
C GLU A 603 10.42 -19.38 -9.74
N SER A 604 9.76 -20.28 -9.00
CA SER A 604 10.24 -21.66 -8.87
C SER A 604 9.98 -22.40 -10.16
N SER A 605 10.99 -23.12 -10.66
CA SER A 605 10.85 -23.94 -11.86
C SER A 605 10.40 -25.36 -11.52
N MET A 606 9.52 -25.92 -12.33
CA MET A 606 9.37 -27.37 -12.45
C MET A 606 10.34 -27.85 -13.53
N SER A 607 11.31 -28.69 -13.17
CA SER A 607 12.25 -29.31 -14.11
C SER A 607 11.79 -30.73 -14.44
N LYS A 608 11.78 -31.10 -15.72
CA LYS A 608 11.42 -32.46 -16.17
C LYS A 608 12.42 -32.96 -17.20
N VAL A 609 12.75 -34.25 -17.09
CA VAL A 609 13.65 -34.95 -18.02
C VAL A 609 12.83 -35.76 -19.01
N GLY A 610 13.29 -35.78 -20.25
CA GLY A 610 12.81 -36.72 -21.25
C GLY A 610 13.84 -36.87 -22.36
N THR A 611 13.36 -37.18 -23.57
CA THR A 611 14.21 -37.29 -24.76
C THR A 611 13.64 -36.52 -25.93
N VAL A 612 14.54 -36.15 -26.85
CA VAL A 612 14.21 -35.56 -28.14
C VAL A 612 14.90 -36.38 -29.23
N THR A 613 14.13 -36.81 -30.23
CA THR A 613 14.68 -37.58 -31.37
C THR A 613 14.85 -36.67 -32.58
N THR A 614 16.00 -36.79 -33.24
CA THR A 614 16.42 -35.90 -34.31
C THR A 614 16.44 -36.57 -35.70
N SER A 615 15.68 -36.08 -36.68
CA SER A 615 15.67 -36.54 -38.09
C SER A 615 16.00 -35.41 -39.11
N GLY A 616 17.31 -35.19 -39.43
CA GLY A 616 17.87 -34.27 -40.45
C GLY A 616 17.64 -32.75 -40.20
N SER A 617 18.47 -31.76 -40.57
CA SER A 617 19.93 -31.62 -40.78
C SER A 617 20.39 -30.39 -39.96
N VAL A 618 21.68 -30.30 -39.61
CA VAL A 618 22.24 -29.14 -38.89
C VAL A 618 22.53 -27.97 -39.84
N TYR A 619 22.00 -26.77 -39.56
CA TYR A 619 22.29 -25.55 -40.32
C TYR A 619 23.22 -24.61 -39.55
N SER A 620 24.26 -24.13 -40.24
CA SER A 620 25.21 -23.11 -39.78
C SER A 620 24.75 -21.72 -40.21
N ASP A 621 24.16 -20.99 -39.28
CA ASP A 621 24.47 -19.57 -39.12
C ASP A 621 25.07 -19.43 -37.72
N ASN A 622 25.77 -18.33 -37.42
CA ASN A 622 26.54 -18.10 -36.18
C ASN A 622 25.79 -18.34 -34.84
N LEU A 623 24.53 -18.74 -34.89
CA LEU A 623 23.64 -19.18 -33.82
C LEU A 623 23.19 -20.62 -34.15
N THR A 624 23.72 -21.65 -33.48
CA THR A 624 23.40 -23.04 -33.85
C THR A 624 21.92 -23.34 -33.68
N LYS A 625 21.24 -23.32 -34.81
CA LYS A 625 19.85 -23.69 -34.93
C LYS A 625 19.80 -25.20 -35.13
N LEU A 626 19.57 -25.93 -34.04
CA LEU A 626 19.07 -27.30 -34.16
C LEU A 626 17.59 -27.23 -34.58
N ILE A 627 17.32 -26.82 -35.83
CA ILE A 627 16.03 -27.17 -36.44
C ILE A 627 16.11 -28.66 -36.63
N ILE A 628 15.22 -29.37 -35.96
CA ILE A 628 14.95 -30.71 -36.41
C ILE A 628 13.48 -30.80 -36.79
N SER A 629 13.26 -30.88 -38.09
CA SER A 629 11.95 -31.18 -38.65
C SER A 629 11.56 -32.60 -38.25
N ASN A 630 10.28 -32.85 -38.00
CA ASN A 630 9.77 -34.11 -37.46
C ASN A 630 10.32 -34.49 -36.06
N GLN A 631 10.80 -33.51 -35.27
CA GLN A 631 11.07 -33.72 -33.84
C GLN A 631 9.80 -34.16 -33.12
N ARG A 632 9.94 -35.21 -32.31
CA ARG A 632 8.97 -35.55 -31.29
C ARG A 632 9.71 -35.58 -29.95
N PHE A 633 9.28 -34.72 -29.03
CA PHE A 633 9.58 -34.92 -27.62
C PHE A 633 8.96 -36.24 -27.19
N SER A 634 9.57 -36.88 -26.20
CA SER A 634 9.04 -38.12 -25.65
C SER A 634 7.79 -37.87 -24.79
N SER A 635 7.02 -38.94 -24.54
CA SER A 635 5.71 -38.86 -23.88
C SER A 635 5.74 -38.33 -22.44
N GLU A 636 6.91 -38.30 -21.81
CA GLU A 636 7.15 -37.70 -20.50
C GLU A 636 6.74 -36.22 -20.47
N PHE A 637 6.76 -35.53 -21.62
CA PHE A 637 6.34 -34.14 -21.76
C PHE A 637 4.87 -33.96 -22.21
N ALA A 638 4.03 -35.00 -22.15
CA ALA A 638 2.65 -34.93 -22.65
C ALA A 638 1.78 -33.87 -21.94
N ASP A 639 1.99 -33.67 -20.64
CA ASP A 639 1.35 -32.61 -19.86
C ASP A 639 1.87 -31.20 -20.20
N TRP A 640 2.96 -31.09 -20.95
CA TRP A 640 3.58 -29.84 -21.40
C TRP A 640 3.39 -29.59 -22.91
N GLU A 641 2.52 -30.35 -23.57
CA GLU A 641 2.17 -30.13 -24.98
C GLU A 641 1.73 -28.68 -25.20
N GLY A 642 2.32 -28.02 -26.20
CA GLY A 642 2.02 -26.62 -26.51
C GLY A 642 2.98 -25.62 -25.86
N PHE A 643 3.73 -26.00 -24.83
CA PHE A 643 4.71 -25.13 -24.18
C PHE A 643 5.80 -24.66 -25.15
N GLY A 644 6.24 -23.42 -24.99
CA GLY A 644 7.41 -22.89 -25.69
C GLY A 644 7.99 -21.67 -25.00
N LEU A 645 9.31 -21.53 -25.07
CA LEU A 645 10.07 -20.45 -24.45
C LEU A 645 11.30 -20.12 -25.31
N ASN A 646 11.63 -18.83 -25.39
CA ASN A 646 12.79 -18.35 -26.14
C ASN A 646 13.58 -17.34 -25.30
N SER A 647 14.91 -17.45 -25.37
CA SER A 647 15.84 -16.53 -24.73
C SER A 647 15.87 -15.15 -25.42
N PRO A 648 16.14 -14.05 -24.69
CA PRO A 648 16.15 -12.70 -25.25
C PRO A 648 17.26 -12.48 -26.30
N ALA A 649 18.40 -13.16 -26.16
CA ALA A 649 19.50 -13.11 -27.12
C ALA A 649 20.00 -14.51 -27.45
N ALA A 650 20.81 -14.62 -28.49
CA ALA A 650 21.09 -15.91 -29.09
C ALA A 650 22.18 -16.73 -28.39
N GLU A 651 23.04 -16.04 -27.66
CA GLU A 651 24.16 -16.57 -26.89
C GLU A 651 23.74 -16.84 -25.42
N ILE A 652 22.52 -16.47 -25.04
CA ILE A 652 22.01 -16.61 -23.68
C ILE A 652 21.18 -17.91 -23.60
N PRO A 653 21.53 -18.88 -22.73
CA PRO A 653 20.69 -20.04 -22.50
C PRO A 653 19.46 -19.68 -21.65
N LEU A 654 18.37 -20.40 -21.89
CA LEU A 654 17.22 -20.46 -20.99
C LEU A 654 17.68 -20.96 -19.62
N PRO A 655 17.18 -20.37 -18.51
CA PRO A 655 17.51 -20.83 -17.17
C PRO A 655 17.20 -22.33 -16.99
N ASP A 656 18.14 -23.06 -16.41
CA ASP A 656 17.99 -24.46 -15.99
C ASP A 656 17.58 -25.46 -17.11
N CYS A 657 17.71 -25.09 -18.39
CA CYS A 657 17.38 -25.94 -19.54
C CYS A 657 18.65 -26.43 -20.25
N TYR A 658 18.82 -27.76 -20.35
CA TYR A 658 20.03 -28.37 -20.92
C TYR A 658 19.73 -29.59 -21.78
N ILE A 659 20.58 -29.82 -22.78
CA ILE A 659 20.59 -31.04 -23.59
C ILE A 659 21.97 -31.69 -23.51
N ILE A 660 22.02 -33.02 -23.46
CA ILE A 660 23.26 -33.79 -23.38
C ILE A 660 23.67 -34.23 -24.78
N ASP A 661 24.90 -33.96 -25.18
CA ASP A 661 25.43 -34.36 -26.47
C ASP A 661 25.86 -35.84 -26.54
N LYS A 662 26.33 -36.28 -27.72
CA LYS A 662 26.79 -37.66 -27.94
C LYS A 662 28.00 -38.06 -27.09
N ASN A 663 28.75 -37.09 -26.55
CA ASN A 663 29.93 -37.31 -25.70
C ASN A 663 29.57 -37.24 -24.20
N GLY A 664 28.33 -36.91 -23.85
CA GLY A 664 27.89 -36.76 -22.46
C GLY A 664 28.06 -35.34 -21.90
N GLU A 665 28.40 -34.34 -22.71
CA GLU A 665 28.52 -32.95 -22.27
C GLU A 665 27.15 -32.25 -22.25
N ALA A 666 26.89 -31.42 -21.24
CA ALA A 666 25.68 -30.62 -21.14
C ALA A 666 25.81 -29.28 -21.89
N HIS A 667 24.81 -28.95 -22.70
CA HIS A 667 24.74 -27.71 -23.47
C HIS A 667 23.46 -26.94 -23.14
N GLY A 668 23.57 -25.62 -22.97
CA GLY A 668 22.43 -24.76 -22.66
C GLY A 668 21.49 -24.60 -23.84
N ILE A 669 20.18 -24.58 -23.58
CA ILE A 669 19.13 -24.45 -24.59
C ILE A 669 18.72 -22.98 -24.71
N LYS A 670 18.75 -22.40 -25.90
CA LYS A 670 18.26 -21.03 -26.17
C LYS A 670 16.75 -20.97 -26.35
N HIS A 671 16.16 -21.99 -26.98
CA HIS A 671 14.75 -22.02 -27.35
C HIS A 671 14.23 -23.44 -27.26
N VAL A 672 12.99 -23.58 -26.79
CA VAL A 672 12.30 -24.86 -26.75
C VAL A 672 10.84 -24.64 -27.15
N ALA A 673 10.29 -25.54 -27.96
CA ALA A 673 8.85 -25.65 -28.19
C ALA A 673 8.47 -27.12 -28.25
N ILE A 674 7.65 -27.55 -27.29
CA ILE A 674 7.27 -28.95 -27.06
C ILE A 674 6.01 -29.26 -27.86
N ARG A 675 6.12 -30.21 -28.79
CA ARG A 675 5.04 -30.77 -29.62
C ARG A 675 5.23 -32.29 -29.76
N LEU A 676 4.22 -33.07 -29.41
CA LEU A 676 4.26 -34.53 -29.49
C LEU A 676 3.77 -35.08 -30.83
N SER A 677 2.77 -34.40 -31.41
CA SER A 677 2.07 -34.84 -32.62
C SER A 677 2.46 -34.05 -33.88
N SER A 678 3.25 -32.98 -33.73
CA SER A 678 3.70 -32.09 -34.80
C SER A 678 5.16 -31.70 -34.60
N ASN A 679 5.72 -30.91 -35.52
CA ASN A 679 7.12 -30.49 -35.45
C ASN A 679 7.39 -29.65 -34.20
N SER A 680 8.26 -30.16 -33.32
CA SER A 680 8.86 -29.39 -32.23
C SER A 680 10.08 -28.58 -32.68
N SER A 681 10.60 -27.73 -31.79
CA SER A 681 11.89 -27.07 -31.99
C SER A 681 12.70 -26.97 -30.69
N CYS A 682 14.02 -27.08 -30.81
CA CYS A 682 14.97 -26.93 -29.70
C CYS A 682 16.25 -26.31 -30.24
N TYR A 683 16.67 -25.14 -29.78
CA TYR A 683 17.90 -24.47 -30.23
C TYR A 683 18.92 -24.48 -29.11
N VAL A 684 20.19 -24.77 -29.43
CA VAL A 684 21.28 -24.91 -28.47
C VAL A 684 22.23 -23.72 -28.62
N VAL A 685 22.80 -23.25 -27.52
CA VAL A 685 23.75 -22.13 -27.52
C VAL A 685 25.11 -22.55 -28.11
N GLY A 686 25.72 -21.69 -28.94
CA GLY A 686 27.07 -21.87 -29.48
C GLY A 686 27.17 -22.85 -30.67
N ASN A 687 28.33 -22.98 -31.32
CA ASN A 687 28.55 -23.89 -32.47
C ASN A 687 28.68 -25.36 -32.04
N VAL A 688 27.59 -26.13 -32.13
CA VAL A 688 27.50 -27.51 -31.59
C VAL A 688 27.05 -28.56 -32.61
N ALA A 689 27.13 -28.24 -33.91
CA ALA A 689 26.61 -29.10 -34.97
C ALA A 689 27.14 -30.53 -34.94
N ASP A 690 28.46 -30.67 -34.80
CA ASP A 690 29.14 -31.97 -34.78
C ASP A 690 28.85 -32.78 -33.51
N LYS A 691 28.28 -32.15 -32.48
CA LYS A 691 27.94 -32.76 -31.20
C LYS A 691 26.54 -33.41 -31.21
N PHE A 692 25.66 -32.98 -32.12
CA PHE A 692 24.26 -33.42 -32.23
C PHE A 692 23.91 -33.95 -33.62
N THR A 693 24.44 -35.13 -33.98
CA THR A 693 24.08 -35.87 -35.20
C THR A 693 22.67 -36.49 -35.09
N ASN A 694 22.13 -37.06 -36.18
CA ASN A 694 20.84 -37.77 -36.10
C ASN A 694 20.84 -38.85 -35.01
N GLY A 695 19.95 -38.75 -34.03
CA GLY A 695 19.84 -39.67 -32.91
C GLY A 695 18.81 -39.22 -31.87
N THR A 696 18.77 -39.89 -30.73
CA THR A 696 17.93 -39.52 -29.58
C THR A 696 18.83 -38.99 -28.48
N TYR A 697 18.49 -37.82 -27.93
CA TYR A 697 19.26 -37.15 -26.89
C TYR A 697 18.41 -36.93 -25.65
N HIS A 698 19.04 -37.00 -24.47
CA HIS A 698 18.40 -36.63 -23.22
C HIS A 698 18.38 -35.12 -23.05
N ILE A 699 17.27 -34.62 -22.53
CA ILE A 699 17.00 -33.20 -22.36
C ILE A 699 16.30 -32.97 -21.02
N VAL A 700 16.66 -31.87 -20.36
CA VAL A 700 15.93 -31.33 -19.21
C VAL A 700 15.38 -29.96 -19.56
N VAL A 701 14.09 -29.77 -19.31
CA VAL A 701 13.38 -28.51 -19.54
C VAL A 701 12.81 -28.02 -18.22
N ALA A 702 12.96 -26.73 -17.95
CA ALA A 702 12.45 -26.05 -16.77
C ALA A 702 11.30 -25.10 -17.15
N ARG A 703 10.18 -25.18 -16.43
CA ARG A 703 9.01 -24.30 -16.58
C ARG A 703 8.79 -23.47 -15.32
N THR A 704 8.69 -22.16 -15.45
CA THR A 704 8.49 -21.24 -14.31
C THR A 704 7.04 -20.78 -14.14
N ASP A 705 6.17 -21.06 -15.11
CA ASP A 705 4.77 -20.59 -15.18
C ASP A 705 3.77 -21.43 -14.38
N LEU A 706 4.21 -22.54 -13.80
CA LEU A 706 3.34 -23.50 -13.10
C LEU A 706 3.17 -23.21 -11.60
N LEU A 707 4.05 -22.39 -11.02
CA LEU A 707 4.21 -22.27 -9.57
C LEU A 707 4.15 -20.82 -9.12
N PRO A 708 3.61 -20.55 -7.91
CA PRO A 708 3.61 -19.20 -7.37
C PRO A 708 5.03 -18.75 -7.03
N LYS A 709 5.28 -17.45 -7.18
CA LYS A 709 6.53 -16.80 -6.77
C LYS A 709 6.72 -16.86 -5.26
N VAL A 710 7.96 -17.11 -4.84
CA VAL A 710 8.39 -17.04 -3.44
C VAL A 710 9.33 -15.85 -3.24
N GLY A 711 9.20 -15.17 -2.09
CA GLY A 711 10.03 -14.01 -1.74
C GLY A 711 11.10 -14.35 -0.71
N GLY A 712 12.20 -13.60 -0.68
CA GLY A 712 13.26 -13.72 0.33
C GLY A 712 14.06 -15.02 0.25
N GLU A 713 14.54 -15.47 1.42
CA GLU A 713 15.25 -16.74 1.54
C GLU A 713 14.27 -17.92 1.47
N TYR A 714 14.60 -18.91 0.65
CA TYR A 714 13.81 -20.11 0.43
C TYR A 714 14.71 -21.36 0.29
N THR A 715 14.10 -22.53 0.47
CA THR A 715 14.76 -23.83 0.29
C THR A 715 14.72 -24.22 -1.17
N HIS A 716 15.86 -24.16 -1.86
CA HIS A 716 15.97 -24.57 -3.26
C HIS A 716 16.27 -26.06 -3.35
N THR A 717 15.62 -26.77 -4.28
CA THR A 717 15.96 -28.16 -4.62
C THR A 717 16.73 -28.17 -5.94
N GLU A 718 17.86 -28.84 -5.94
CA GLU A 718 18.73 -28.97 -7.10
C GLU A 718 19.05 -30.44 -7.32
N VAL A 719 18.88 -30.93 -8.54
CA VAL A 719 19.15 -32.33 -8.90
C VAL A 719 20.37 -32.39 -9.81
N GLN A 720 21.33 -33.23 -9.41
CA GLN A 720 22.59 -33.48 -10.10
C GLN A 720 22.68 -34.96 -10.48
N GLY A 721 23.05 -35.27 -11.72
CA GLY A 721 23.30 -36.64 -12.17
C GLY A 721 23.03 -36.80 -13.66
N PRO A 722 23.47 -37.90 -14.28
CA PRO A 722 23.19 -38.14 -15.69
C PRO A 722 21.68 -38.17 -15.96
N LEU A 723 21.21 -37.45 -16.98
CA LEU A 723 19.78 -37.35 -17.28
C LEU A 723 19.10 -38.71 -17.50
N ALA A 724 19.79 -39.66 -18.14
CA ALA A 724 19.30 -41.02 -18.32
C ALA A 724 19.03 -41.75 -17.00
N ARG A 725 19.81 -41.46 -15.95
CA ARG A 725 19.66 -42.03 -14.61
C ARG A 725 18.52 -41.35 -13.86
N ILE A 726 18.40 -40.02 -13.99
CA ILE A 726 17.28 -39.26 -13.42
C ILE A 726 15.95 -39.73 -14.01
N ALA A 727 15.88 -39.94 -15.33
CA ALA A 727 14.68 -40.45 -16.00
C ALA A 727 14.29 -41.87 -15.55
N ALA A 728 15.25 -42.66 -15.07
CA ALA A 728 15.01 -44.00 -14.53
C ALA A 728 14.69 -44.00 -13.03
N CYS A 729 14.74 -42.86 -12.35
CA CYS A 729 14.37 -42.72 -10.94
C CYS A 729 12.87 -42.48 -10.80
N GLU A 730 12.17 -43.43 -10.16
CA GLU A 730 10.72 -43.35 -9.95
C GLU A 730 10.29 -42.06 -9.23
N ASP A 731 11.04 -41.61 -8.21
CA ASP A 731 10.76 -40.38 -7.46
C ASP A 731 10.96 -39.08 -8.25
N LEU A 732 11.62 -39.13 -9.42
CA LEU A 732 11.99 -37.96 -10.22
C LEU A 732 11.45 -38.01 -11.66
N LYS A 733 10.81 -39.11 -12.08
CA LYS A 733 10.34 -39.31 -13.46
C LYS A 733 9.31 -38.26 -13.91
N ASP A 734 8.49 -37.78 -12.97
CA ASP A 734 7.47 -36.76 -13.23
C ASP A 734 8.02 -35.32 -13.08
N GLY A 735 9.33 -35.19 -12.86
CA GLY A 735 10.03 -33.93 -12.66
C GLY A 735 10.20 -33.57 -11.18
N TRP A 736 10.81 -32.41 -10.90
CA TRP A 736 11.01 -31.90 -9.55
C TRP A 736 10.94 -30.36 -9.52
N PHE A 737 10.71 -29.82 -8.32
CA PHE A 737 10.63 -28.38 -8.12
C PHE A 737 12.00 -27.79 -7.83
N GLY A 738 12.63 -27.25 -8.87
CA GLY A 738 13.87 -26.52 -8.79
C GLY A 738 14.71 -26.70 -10.04
N SER A 739 16.02 -26.75 -9.89
CA SER A 739 16.96 -26.73 -11.03
C SER A 739 17.67 -28.05 -11.25
N TYR A 740 18.24 -28.18 -12.45
CA TYR A 740 19.24 -29.18 -12.77
C TYR A 740 20.65 -28.62 -12.59
N ASN A 741 21.56 -29.43 -12.04
CA ASN A 741 22.98 -29.11 -11.94
C ASN A 741 23.79 -29.88 -13.01
N PRO A 742 24.33 -29.18 -14.04
CA PRO A 742 25.12 -29.81 -15.09
C PRO A 742 26.56 -30.17 -14.66
N ASN A 743 26.97 -29.85 -13.43
CA ASN A 743 28.29 -30.17 -12.90
C ASN A 743 28.38 -31.65 -12.51
N LEU A 744 28.51 -32.54 -13.49
CA LEU A 744 28.37 -34.00 -13.28
C LEU A 744 29.60 -34.66 -12.62
N PRO A 745 29.41 -35.76 -11.84
CA PRO A 745 30.49 -36.64 -11.42
C PRO A 745 31.11 -37.39 -12.60
N ASP A 746 32.45 -37.49 -12.62
CA ASP A 746 33.22 -38.32 -13.55
C ASP A 746 33.92 -39.52 -12.85
N GLY A 747 33.68 -39.71 -11.55
CA GLY A 747 34.33 -40.73 -10.72
C GLY A 747 35.66 -40.30 -10.10
N VAL A 748 36.19 -39.14 -10.46
CA VAL A 748 37.48 -38.57 -9.97
C VAL A 748 37.32 -37.15 -9.44
N LYS A 749 36.35 -36.41 -9.97
CA LYS A 749 36.00 -35.05 -9.60
C LYS A 749 35.45 -35.03 -8.19
N ASP A 750 36.04 -34.16 -7.37
CA ASP A 750 35.68 -34.06 -5.97
C ASP A 750 34.90 -32.79 -5.62
N SER A 751 34.91 -31.76 -6.47
CA SER A 751 34.26 -30.48 -6.17
C SER A 751 33.07 -30.19 -7.07
N PHE A 752 31.94 -29.88 -6.44
CA PHE A 752 30.65 -29.68 -7.08
C PHE A 752 30.02 -28.36 -6.62
N GLY A 753 30.02 -27.37 -7.51
CA GLY A 753 29.38 -26.07 -7.30
C GLY A 753 27.85 -26.16 -7.35
N LEU A 754 27.20 -25.48 -6.40
CA LEU A 754 25.75 -25.28 -6.39
C LEU A 754 25.37 -24.19 -7.41
N THR A 755 24.21 -24.32 -8.06
CA THR A 755 23.80 -23.40 -9.13
C THR A 755 23.34 -22.03 -8.65
N ARG A 756 22.94 -21.92 -7.37
CA ARG A 756 22.49 -20.68 -6.72
C ARG A 756 23.39 -20.32 -5.53
N PRO A 757 23.52 -19.04 -5.17
CA PRO A 757 24.27 -18.61 -3.99
C PRO A 757 23.70 -19.25 -2.71
N TYR A 758 24.49 -20.08 -2.05
CA TYR A 758 24.14 -20.60 -0.74
C TYR A 758 24.07 -19.47 0.30
N SER A 759 22.96 -19.39 1.04
CA SER A 759 22.73 -18.39 2.10
C SER A 759 22.59 -18.99 3.50
N GLY A 760 22.74 -20.31 3.62
CA GLY A 760 22.60 -21.03 4.88
C GLY A 760 23.83 -20.92 5.80
N SER A 761 23.81 -21.73 6.85
CA SER A 761 24.96 -21.85 7.77
C SER A 761 25.05 -23.24 8.40
N GLY A 762 26.28 -23.69 8.68
CA GLY A 762 26.51 -24.98 9.34
C GLY A 762 26.11 -26.17 8.47
N ALA A 763 25.72 -27.28 9.10
CA ALA A 763 25.26 -28.48 8.41
C ALA A 763 23.75 -28.45 8.14
N ASP A 764 23.31 -27.56 7.24
CA ASP A 764 21.88 -27.35 6.96
C ASP A 764 21.43 -27.81 5.56
N ILE A 765 22.38 -28.15 4.67
CA ILE A 765 22.08 -28.72 3.34
C ILE A 765 21.63 -30.17 3.51
N THR A 766 20.43 -30.52 3.06
CA THR A 766 20.04 -31.92 2.93
C THR A 766 20.60 -32.46 1.62
N ARG A 767 21.46 -33.47 1.70
CA ARG A 767 21.92 -34.24 0.55
C ARG A 767 21.26 -35.61 0.59
N THR A 768 20.44 -35.90 -0.41
CA THR A 768 19.78 -37.20 -0.59
C THR A 768 20.20 -37.78 -1.94
N TYR A 769 20.79 -38.98 -1.98
CA TYR A 769 21.35 -39.53 -3.21
C TYR A 769 21.07 -41.02 -3.38
N THR A 770 21.17 -41.48 -4.62
CA THR A 770 21.00 -42.87 -5.03
C THR A 770 22.07 -43.26 -6.04
N VAL A 771 22.48 -44.53 -6.00
CA VAL A 771 23.41 -45.18 -6.95
C VAL A 771 22.75 -46.33 -7.71
N ASN A 772 21.46 -46.58 -7.48
CA ASN A 772 20.69 -47.68 -8.05
C ASN A 772 19.34 -47.18 -8.63
N ASN A 773 19.38 -46.05 -9.32
CA ASN A 773 18.21 -45.45 -9.99
C ASN A 773 17.00 -45.26 -9.06
N GLY A 774 17.20 -44.84 -7.81
CA GLY A 774 16.11 -44.52 -6.88
C GLY A 774 15.51 -45.70 -6.12
N VAL A 775 16.01 -46.94 -6.30
CA VAL A 775 15.53 -48.09 -5.52
C VAL A 775 15.83 -47.92 -4.02
N THR A 776 16.98 -47.33 -3.69
CA THR A 776 17.30 -46.92 -2.32
C THR A 776 17.92 -45.54 -2.30
N TRP A 777 17.62 -44.78 -1.26
CA TRP A 777 18.16 -43.46 -1.02
C TRP A 777 19.00 -43.41 0.26
N THR A 778 20.09 -42.68 0.21
CA THR A 778 20.89 -42.31 1.39
C THR A 778 20.76 -40.81 1.61
N SER A 779 20.53 -40.38 2.85
CA SER A 779 20.40 -38.96 3.17
C SER A 779 21.29 -38.55 4.34
N SER A 780 21.82 -37.34 4.27
CA SER A 780 22.63 -36.73 5.32
C SER A 780 22.50 -35.21 5.30
N LYS A 781 22.70 -34.58 6.45
CA LYS A 781 22.92 -33.14 6.55
C LYS A 781 24.40 -32.85 6.37
N ILE A 782 24.74 -31.97 5.44
CA ILE A 782 26.11 -31.57 5.13
C ILE A 782 26.27 -30.06 5.28
N ALA A 783 27.51 -29.62 5.50
CA ALA A 783 27.89 -28.22 5.37
C ALA A 783 28.38 -27.93 3.94
N ILE A 784 28.31 -26.68 3.52
CA ILE A 784 29.04 -26.21 2.33
C ILE A 784 30.54 -26.38 2.59
N SER A 785 31.26 -27.05 1.68
CA SER A 785 32.69 -27.35 1.86
C SER A 785 33.55 -26.10 1.64
N ASP A 786 33.14 -25.27 0.67
CA ASP A 786 33.77 -24.00 0.36
C ASP A 786 32.70 -22.94 0.08
N VAL A 787 32.51 -22.03 1.03
CA VAL A 787 31.53 -20.93 0.96
C VAL A 787 31.87 -19.95 -0.17
N VAL A 788 33.16 -19.76 -0.44
CA VAL A 788 33.69 -18.77 -1.40
C VAL A 788 33.42 -19.25 -2.81
N ASN A 789 33.78 -20.49 -3.10
CA ASN A 789 33.55 -21.11 -4.40
C ASN A 789 32.12 -21.64 -4.56
N ASN A 790 31.27 -21.55 -3.53
CA ASN A 790 29.90 -22.08 -3.53
C ASN A 790 29.85 -23.59 -3.83
N THR A 791 30.81 -24.36 -3.28
CA THR A 791 30.99 -25.78 -3.63
C THR A 791 30.88 -26.74 -2.45
N THR A 792 30.43 -27.95 -2.76
CA THR A 792 30.48 -29.13 -1.90
C THR A 792 31.58 -30.07 -2.39
N THR A 793 32.18 -30.84 -1.48
CA THR A 793 33.31 -31.72 -1.79
C THR A 793 33.05 -33.16 -1.36
N PHE A 794 33.21 -34.11 -2.29
CA PHE A 794 33.06 -35.55 -2.05
C PHE A 794 34.08 -36.34 -2.85
N SER A 795 34.89 -37.15 -2.18
CA SER A 795 35.91 -37.96 -2.83
C SER A 795 35.29 -39.01 -3.77
N ASN A 796 35.73 -39.01 -5.03
CA ASN A 796 35.39 -40.01 -6.06
C ASN A 796 33.88 -40.26 -6.20
N MET A 797 33.09 -39.19 -6.33
CA MET A 797 31.63 -39.34 -6.48
C MET A 797 31.30 -40.18 -7.73
N PRO A 798 30.52 -41.28 -7.62
CA PRO A 798 30.29 -42.20 -8.73
C PRO A 798 29.61 -41.54 -9.94
N VAL A 799 30.07 -41.88 -11.15
CA VAL A 799 29.55 -41.36 -12.45
C VAL A 799 28.03 -41.54 -12.64
N HIS A 800 27.44 -42.54 -12.00
CA HIS A 800 26.03 -42.90 -12.16
C HIS A 800 25.16 -42.42 -10.99
N GLN A 801 25.73 -41.68 -10.04
CA GLN A 801 24.99 -41.18 -8.88
C GLN A 801 24.02 -40.08 -9.27
N VAL A 802 22.79 -40.17 -8.76
CA VAL A 802 21.81 -39.07 -8.77
C VAL A 802 21.74 -38.48 -7.37
N THR A 803 21.89 -37.17 -7.27
CA THR A 803 21.94 -36.44 -5.99
C THR A 803 20.94 -35.30 -6.00
N ILE A 804 20.18 -35.18 -4.92
CA ILE A 804 19.29 -34.07 -4.62
C ILE A 804 19.94 -33.25 -3.51
N TYR A 805 20.24 -31.99 -3.81
CA TYR A 805 20.65 -31.00 -2.83
C TYR A 805 19.47 -30.10 -2.49
N GLN A 806 19.20 -29.94 -1.21
CA GLN A 806 18.20 -29.00 -0.71
C GLN A 806 18.87 -28.02 0.25
N TYR A 807 18.96 -26.76 -0.16
CA TYR A 807 19.74 -25.75 0.53
C TYR A 807 19.05 -24.38 0.49
N LYS A 808 19.45 -23.50 1.42
CA LYS A 808 18.93 -22.14 1.48
C LYS A 808 19.61 -21.24 0.45
N THR A 809 18.80 -20.46 -0.25
CA THR A 809 19.24 -19.41 -1.17
C THR A 809 18.25 -18.25 -1.11
N LYS A 810 18.70 -17.06 -1.53
CA LYS A 810 17.84 -15.88 -1.65
C LYS A 810 17.20 -15.80 -3.03
N ALA A 811 16.00 -15.23 -3.06
CA ALA A 811 15.30 -14.82 -4.27
C ALA A 811 16.07 -13.71 -5.03
N LYS A 812 15.77 -13.54 -6.32
CA LYS A 812 16.37 -12.47 -7.13
C LYS A 812 15.81 -11.12 -6.70
N MET A 813 16.68 -10.11 -6.63
CA MET A 813 16.32 -8.76 -6.17
C MET A 813 15.87 -7.85 -7.32
N THR A 814 16.18 -8.27 -8.55
CA THR A 814 15.90 -7.54 -9.77
C THR A 814 15.26 -8.45 -10.81
N ASN A 815 14.43 -7.87 -11.66
CA ASN A 815 13.94 -8.48 -12.90
C ASN A 815 14.51 -7.71 -14.10
N HIS A 816 14.57 -8.35 -15.26
CA HIS A 816 14.88 -7.65 -16.51
C HIS A 816 13.86 -6.53 -16.76
N GLY A 817 14.34 -5.36 -17.16
CA GLY A 817 13.51 -4.19 -17.39
C GLY A 817 13.99 -3.39 -18.59
N SER A 818 13.15 -2.49 -19.09
CA SER A 818 13.55 -1.51 -20.10
C SER A 818 14.27 -0.34 -19.43
N ASN A 819 15.13 0.30 -20.22
CA ASN A 819 15.65 1.60 -19.87
C ASN A 819 14.50 2.61 -19.72
N SER A 820 14.64 3.53 -18.77
CA SER A 820 13.60 4.49 -18.43
C SER A 820 14.22 5.81 -18.02
N GLU A 821 13.42 6.87 -18.03
CA GLU A 821 13.86 8.20 -17.63
C GLU A 821 14.30 8.24 -16.15
N PRO A 822 15.53 8.72 -15.84
CA PRO A 822 15.98 8.90 -14.47
C PRO A 822 15.19 10.01 -13.75
N LEU A 823 14.69 9.69 -12.55
CA LEU A 823 14.00 10.61 -11.66
C LEU A 823 14.91 11.78 -11.28
N GLY A 824 14.51 13.00 -11.63
CA GLY A 824 15.25 14.19 -11.23
C GLY A 824 16.57 14.35 -11.99
N PHE A 825 16.67 13.77 -13.18
CA PHE A 825 17.83 13.88 -14.07
C PHE A 825 19.09 13.31 -13.41
N THR A 826 20.19 14.06 -13.35
CA THR A 826 21.45 13.64 -12.74
C THR A 826 21.34 13.35 -11.23
N LYS A 827 20.33 13.90 -10.53
CA LYS A 827 20.11 13.61 -9.10
C LYS A 827 19.61 12.20 -8.85
N GLY A 828 19.00 11.56 -9.85
CA GLY A 828 18.54 10.18 -9.77
C GLY A 828 19.62 9.17 -10.12
N LEU A 829 20.79 9.60 -10.56
CA LEU A 829 21.90 8.71 -10.94
C LEU A 829 22.76 8.38 -9.72
N GLY A 830 23.05 7.10 -9.55
CA GLY A 830 24.09 6.62 -8.65
C GLY A 830 25.48 6.71 -9.27
N ASP A 831 26.44 6.11 -8.58
CA ASP A 831 27.79 5.87 -9.09
C ASP A 831 27.87 4.47 -9.72
N VAL A 832 28.97 4.18 -10.42
CA VAL A 832 29.20 2.86 -11.03
C VAL A 832 29.77 1.93 -9.98
N PHE A 833 29.01 0.90 -9.61
CA PHE A 833 29.43 -0.13 -8.69
C PHE A 833 30.07 -1.30 -9.43
N VAL A 834 31.27 -1.71 -9.03
CA VAL A 834 31.98 -2.86 -9.60
C VAL A 834 32.26 -3.88 -8.51
N SER A 835 32.07 -5.17 -8.79
CA SER A 835 32.39 -6.21 -7.81
C SER A 835 32.61 -7.60 -8.42
N SER A 836 33.60 -8.30 -7.88
CA SER A 836 33.82 -9.76 -8.05
C SER A 836 33.57 -10.54 -6.75
N ARG A 837 33.18 -9.84 -5.68
CA ARG A 837 33.25 -10.30 -4.29
C ARG A 837 32.23 -11.39 -3.96
N CYS A 838 32.68 -12.47 -3.34
CA CYS A 838 31.88 -13.63 -2.93
C CYS A 838 31.01 -13.42 -1.65
N ARG A 839 30.87 -12.17 -1.19
CA ARG A 839 30.18 -11.83 0.06
C ARG A 839 28.78 -11.31 -0.18
N GLU A 840 27.86 -11.80 0.65
CA GLU A 840 26.45 -11.40 0.62
C GLU A 840 26.27 -9.94 0.99
N GLU A 841 27.05 -9.41 1.93
CA GLU A 841 26.89 -8.05 2.47
C GLU A 841 27.31 -6.94 1.48
N THR A 842 27.69 -7.27 0.24
CA THR A 842 28.24 -6.29 -0.71
C THR A 842 27.81 -6.48 -2.15
N ALA A 843 27.75 -7.72 -2.67
CA ALA A 843 27.42 -7.88 -4.09
C ALA A 843 26.94 -9.26 -4.53
N ARG A 844 27.21 -10.35 -3.80
CA ARG A 844 26.98 -11.71 -4.32
C ARG A 844 25.55 -11.94 -4.79
N GLY A 845 24.58 -11.51 -4.00
CA GLY A 845 23.16 -11.62 -4.35
C GLY A 845 22.75 -10.72 -5.53
N LEU A 846 23.21 -9.46 -5.55
CA LEU A 846 22.96 -8.55 -6.68
C LEU A 846 23.59 -9.08 -7.97
N GLY A 847 24.83 -9.57 -7.90
CA GLY A 847 25.53 -10.12 -9.06
C GLY A 847 24.83 -11.35 -9.62
N TYR A 848 24.41 -12.29 -8.76
CA TYR A 848 23.58 -13.40 -9.21
C TYR A 848 22.24 -12.93 -9.81
N SER A 849 21.62 -11.89 -9.24
CA SER A 849 20.37 -11.32 -9.76
C SER A 849 20.51 -10.73 -11.17
N LEU A 850 21.64 -10.06 -11.46
CA LEU A 850 21.90 -9.36 -12.73
C LEU A 850 22.45 -10.28 -13.83
N ILE A 851 23.46 -11.10 -13.51
CA ILE A 851 24.20 -11.91 -14.50
C ILE A 851 23.96 -13.42 -14.38
N SER A 852 23.12 -13.87 -13.43
CA SER A 852 22.80 -15.29 -13.18
C SER A 852 24.04 -16.19 -12.96
N LYS A 853 25.12 -15.60 -12.42
CA LYS A 853 26.37 -16.28 -12.05
C LYS A 853 26.75 -15.94 -10.62
N VAL A 854 27.27 -16.92 -9.89
CA VAL A 854 27.70 -16.72 -8.50
C VAL A 854 29.09 -16.08 -8.50
N LEU A 855 29.22 -14.92 -7.84
CA LEU A 855 30.52 -14.30 -7.61
C LEU A 855 31.31 -15.12 -6.59
N THR A 856 32.56 -15.46 -6.88
CA THR A 856 33.39 -16.38 -6.08
C THR A 856 34.76 -15.82 -5.71
N SER A 857 35.07 -14.55 -6.03
CA SER A 857 36.36 -13.96 -5.63
C SER A 857 36.36 -13.62 -4.14
N GLN A 858 37.41 -14.05 -3.44
CA GLN A 858 37.72 -13.61 -2.07
C GLN A 858 39.06 -12.87 -1.98
N ASN A 859 39.69 -12.59 -3.12
CA ASN A 859 41.01 -12.00 -3.13
C ASN A 859 40.95 -10.60 -2.50
N SER A 860 41.71 -10.37 -1.42
CA SER A 860 41.74 -9.09 -0.73
C SER A 860 40.38 -8.59 -0.19
N SER A 861 39.42 -9.51 0.06
CA SER A 861 38.12 -9.16 0.66
C SER A 861 38.23 -8.50 2.03
N SER A 862 39.27 -8.80 2.81
CA SER A 862 39.51 -8.16 4.11
C SER A 862 39.88 -6.69 3.98
N THR A 863 40.47 -6.28 2.85
CA THR A 863 40.82 -4.90 2.52
C THR A 863 39.85 -4.24 1.53
N GLY A 864 38.83 -4.98 1.08
CA GLY A 864 37.77 -4.47 0.19
C GLY A 864 38.21 -4.15 -1.23
N LYS A 865 39.31 -4.71 -1.73
CA LYS A 865 39.85 -4.40 -3.07
C LYS A 865 39.25 -5.26 -4.20
N ASP A 866 38.19 -5.99 -3.90
CA ASP A 866 37.45 -6.86 -4.81
C ASP A 866 36.11 -6.25 -5.25
N HIS A 867 35.84 -5.01 -4.81
CA HIS A 867 34.72 -4.17 -5.22
C HIS A 867 35.12 -2.70 -5.11
N GLU A 868 34.44 -1.83 -5.83
CA GLU A 868 34.67 -0.38 -5.78
C GLU A 868 33.44 0.40 -6.27
N ILE A 869 33.47 1.72 -6.03
CA ILE A 869 32.48 2.67 -6.52
C ILE A 869 33.23 3.72 -7.34
N LEU A 870 32.92 3.79 -8.62
CA LEU A 870 33.59 4.62 -9.62
C LEU A 870 32.70 5.80 -10.02
N LYS A 871 33.31 6.97 -10.25
CA LYS A 871 32.58 8.12 -10.79
C LYS A 871 32.40 8.01 -12.30
N LEU A 872 31.33 8.62 -12.79
CA LEU A 872 31.17 8.87 -14.22
C LEU A 872 32.14 9.97 -14.66
N LYS A 873 32.99 9.69 -15.64
CA LYS A 873 33.84 10.69 -16.32
C LYS A 873 33.05 11.51 -17.33
N ARG A 874 32.05 10.86 -17.96
CA ARG A 874 31.21 11.45 -18.99
C ARG A 874 29.83 10.86 -18.89
N LEU A 875 28.81 11.71 -18.86
CA LEU A 875 27.42 11.32 -18.93
C LEU A 875 26.86 11.80 -20.27
N GLN A 876 26.19 10.90 -20.99
CA GLN A 876 25.48 11.24 -22.22
C GLN A 876 24.01 10.82 -22.15
N LEU A 877 23.15 11.70 -22.66
CA LEU A 877 21.69 11.54 -22.72
C LEU A 877 21.25 11.74 -24.17
N GLY A 878 20.15 11.10 -24.57
CA GLY A 878 19.74 11.05 -25.98
C GLY A 878 19.09 12.33 -26.51
N ASP A 879 18.84 12.38 -27.82
CA ASP A 879 18.03 13.44 -28.45
C ASP A 879 16.55 13.19 -28.09
N GLY A 880 16.13 13.80 -26.98
CA GLY A 880 14.99 13.41 -26.14
C GLY A 880 15.26 13.55 -24.64
N LEU A 881 16.53 13.83 -24.30
CA LEU A 881 17.23 14.29 -23.07
C LEU A 881 16.86 13.67 -21.73
N LYS A 882 15.87 12.80 -21.69
CA LYS A 882 15.29 12.28 -20.47
C LYS A 882 15.69 10.83 -20.19
N GLU A 883 16.24 10.11 -21.16
CA GLU A 883 16.67 8.72 -21.01
C GLU A 883 18.19 8.60 -21.10
N LEU A 884 18.75 7.62 -20.37
CA LEU A 884 20.15 7.24 -20.44
C LEU A 884 20.37 6.35 -21.68
N ILE A 885 21.10 6.77 -22.71
CA ILE A 885 21.26 5.96 -23.94
C ILE A 885 22.70 5.50 -24.16
N GLY A 886 22.85 4.34 -24.79
CA GLY A 886 24.12 3.79 -25.28
C GLY A 886 24.00 3.45 -26.76
N VAL A 887 24.35 4.38 -27.65
CA VAL A 887 24.58 4.10 -29.09
C VAL A 887 26.06 4.26 -29.38
N ASN A 888 26.61 3.60 -30.40
CA ASN A 888 28.06 3.66 -30.72
C ASN A 888 28.65 5.09 -30.80
N ALA A 889 27.82 6.14 -30.96
CA ALA A 889 28.23 7.55 -30.95
C ALA A 889 28.01 8.31 -29.63
N PHE A 890 27.15 7.80 -28.72
CA PHE A 890 26.80 8.43 -27.45
C PHE A 890 26.79 7.39 -26.32
N ILE A 891 27.90 7.26 -25.57
CA ILE A 891 28.03 6.30 -24.46
C ILE A 891 28.62 7.02 -23.24
N SER A 892 28.05 6.77 -22.07
CA SER A 892 28.59 7.29 -20.80
C SER A 892 29.86 6.54 -20.40
N GLU A 893 30.83 7.24 -19.83
CA GLU A 893 32.16 6.72 -19.49
C GLU A 893 32.39 6.82 -17.97
N HIS A 894 33.18 5.90 -17.42
CA HIS A 894 33.51 5.86 -16.00
C HIS A 894 35.03 5.88 -15.72
N GLU A 895 35.38 6.05 -14.45
CA GLU A 895 36.74 5.87 -13.97
C GLU A 895 37.26 4.45 -14.25
N GLN A 896 38.57 4.28 -14.33
CA GLN A 896 39.15 2.97 -14.65
C GLN A 896 38.86 1.98 -13.51
N ILE A 897 38.55 0.74 -13.88
CA ILE A 897 38.37 -0.35 -12.91
C ILE A 897 39.73 -0.76 -12.33
N ASP A 898 39.84 -0.82 -11.00
CA ASP A 898 41.06 -1.20 -10.26
C ASP A 898 40.78 -2.26 -9.17
N ILE A 899 39.77 -3.12 -9.38
CA ILE A 899 39.56 -4.29 -8.51
C ILE A 899 40.60 -5.39 -8.81
N VAL A 900 41.08 -6.04 -7.75
CA VAL A 900 42.14 -7.05 -7.82
C VAL A 900 41.68 -8.29 -8.60
N ALA A 901 42.58 -8.83 -9.42
CA ALA A 901 42.39 -10.08 -10.15
C ALA A 901 41.96 -11.23 -9.22
N PRO A 902 40.98 -12.06 -9.62
CA PRO A 902 40.53 -13.19 -8.81
C PRO A 902 41.59 -14.30 -8.83
N THR A 903 41.74 -15.03 -7.72
CA THR A 903 42.63 -16.22 -7.65
C THR A 903 41.97 -17.48 -8.22
N ASN A 904 40.72 -17.37 -8.65
CA ASN A 904 39.88 -18.41 -9.25
C ASN A 904 39.17 -17.81 -10.48
N ASN A 905 38.36 -18.62 -11.16
CA ASN A 905 37.59 -18.17 -12.33
C ASN A 905 36.31 -17.41 -11.94
N SER A 906 36.38 -16.52 -10.93
CA SER A 906 35.22 -15.74 -10.51
C SER A 906 34.74 -14.82 -11.63
N PRO A 907 33.44 -14.77 -11.93
CA PRO A 907 32.88 -13.68 -12.70
C PRO A 907 32.92 -12.39 -11.88
N ALA A 908 32.73 -11.26 -12.56
CA ALA A 908 32.48 -9.96 -11.94
C ALA A 908 31.41 -9.20 -12.71
N LEU A 909 31.02 -8.05 -12.20
CA LEU A 909 30.14 -7.12 -12.90
C LEU A 909 30.49 -5.67 -12.61
N LYS A 910 30.06 -4.79 -13.51
CA LYS A 910 29.85 -3.37 -13.25
C LYS A 910 28.38 -3.03 -13.40
N SER A 911 27.88 -2.08 -12.60
CA SER A 911 26.52 -1.61 -12.71
C SER A 911 26.35 -0.15 -12.29
N LEU A 912 25.60 0.61 -13.09
CA LEU A 912 25.13 1.95 -12.76
C LEU A 912 23.67 1.85 -12.31
N ASN A 913 23.40 2.23 -11.06
CA ASN A 913 22.03 2.32 -10.55
C ASN A 913 21.42 3.71 -10.82
N TYR A 914 20.12 3.76 -11.09
CA TYR A 914 19.39 5.02 -11.24
C TYR A 914 17.92 4.88 -10.84
N ASN A 915 17.39 5.93 -10.25
CA ASN A 915 16.02 5.98 -9.74
C ASN A 915 15.05 6.26 -10.88
N VAL A 916 13.91 5.59 -10.92
CA VAL A 916 12.88 5.77 -11.95
C VAL A 916 11.50 5.84 -11.32
N ILE A 917 10.57 6.52 -12.00
CA ILE A 917 9.16 6.57 -11.60
C ILE A 917 8.32 5.85 -12.65
N GLU A 918 7.44 4.97 -12.18
CA GLU A 918 6.38 4.41 -13.01
C GLU A 918 5.08 4.39 -12.19
N ASN A 919 3.98 4.90 -12.77
CA ASN A 919 2.67 4.93 -12.12
C ASN A 919 2.68 5.54 -10.70
N GLN A 920 3.42 6.64 -10.52
CA GLN A 920 3.69 7.32 -9.23
C GLN A 920 4.42 6.48 -8.18
N GLN A 921 4.98 5.33 -8.54
CA GLN A 921 5.82 4.53 -7.67
C GLN A 921 7.30 4.68 -8.05
N GLY A 922 8.16 4.74 -7.04
CA GLY A 922 9.62 4.79 -7.23
C GLY A 922 10.23 3.40 -7.34
N PHE A 923 11.18 3.22 -8.26
CA PHE A 923 12.00 2.02 -8.43
C PHE A 923 13.47 2.39 -8.62
N ILE A 924 14.36 1.39 -8.50
CA ILE A 924 15.77 1.50 -8.90
C ILE A 924 16.01 0.58 -10.09
N ASN A 925 16.48 1.16 -11.18
CA ASN A 925 17.04 0.45 -12.31
C ASN A 925 18.56 0.29 -12.15
N TYR A 926 19.09 -0.75 -12.77
CA TYR A 926 20.50 -1.13 -12.81
C TYR A 926 20.85 -1.42 -14.27
N VAL A 927 21.64 -0.56 -14.89
CA VAL A 927 22.36 -0.93 -16.11
C VAL A 927 23.58 -1.72 -15.69
N TYR A 928 23.86 -2.85 -16.33
CA TYR A 928 24.95 -3.73 -15.92
C TYR A 928 25.69 -4.36 -17.10
N THR A 929 26.92 -4.76 -16.81
CA THR A 929 27.80 -5.51 -17.72
C THR A 929 28.55 -6.56 -16.90
N GLU A 930 28.56 -7.81 -17.37
CA GLU A 930 29.44 -8.86 -16.86
C GLU A 930 30.89 -8.54 -17.23
N LEU A 931 31.80 -8.79 -16.30
CA LEU A 931 33.24 -8.64 -16.48
C LEU A 931 33.92 -9.99 -16.31
N LYS A 932 34.98 -10.23 -17.11
CA LYS A 932 35.77 -11.45 -17.09
C LYS A 932 37.25 -11.11 -17.06
N HIS A 933 37.96 -11.69 -16.11
CA HIS A 933 39.40 -11.52 -16.02
C HIS A 933 40.12 -12.54 -16.90
N ASP A 934 41.02 -12.09 -17.79
CA ASP A 934 41.76 -12.97 -18.71
C ASP A 934 43.16 -13.38 -18.17
N GLY A 935 43.60 -12.75 -17.09
CA GLY A 935 44.93 -12.90 -16.49
C GLY A 935 45.71 -11.59 -16.42
N THR A 936 45.32 -10.60 -17.23
CA THR A 936 45.91 -9.26 -17.28
C THR A 936 44.94 -8.19 -16.78
N ASP A 937 43.71 -8.20 -17.27
CA ASP A 937 42.67 -7.22 -16.91
C ASP A 937 41.24 -7.81 -17.03
N TRP A 938 40.23 -6.97 -16.79
CA TRP A 938 38.81 -7.34 -16.77
C TRP A 938 38.06 -7.18 -18.11
N GLY A 939 38.75 -6.85 -19.20
CA GLY A 939 38.16 -6.65 -20.53
C GLY A 939 37.26 -5.41 -20.63
N ASP A 940 37.41 -4.46 -19.72
CA ASP A 940 36.53 -3.31 -19.58
C ASP A 940 36.86 -2.17 -20.55
N ASP A 941 35.89 -1.72 -21.33
CA ASP A 941 36.08 -0.63 -22.30
C ASP A 941 35.83 0.78 -21.73
N GLY A 942 35.71 0.90 -20.40
CA GLY A 942 35.46 2.15 -19.68
C GLY A 942 34.07 2.76 -19.87
N LYS A 943 33.12 2.03 -20.49
CA LYS A 943 31.82 2.55 -20.93
C LYS A 943 30.62 1.87 -20.29
N ILE A 944 29.51 2.59 -20.16
CA ILE A 944 28.22 2.05 -19.68
C ILE A 944 27.35 1.67 -20.87
N HIS A 945 27.25 0.37 -21.13
CA HIS A 945 26.43 -0.18 -22.21
C HIS A 945 24.99 -0.42 -21.74
N ILE A 946 24.02 0.07 -22.52
CA ILE A 946 22.61 0.07 -22.14
C ILE A 946 21.84 -0.71 -23.18
N VAL A 947 21.15 -1.75 -22.72
CA VAL A 947 20.24 -2.57 -23.53
C VAL A 947 19.00 -2.83 -22.70
N ASP A 948 17.83 -2.74 -23.32
CA ASP A 948 16.58 -3.20 -22.71
C ASP A 948 16.65 -4.70 -22.42
N GLY A 949 16.23 -5.08 -21.21
CA GLY A 949 16.27 -6.47 -20.77
C GLY A 949 17.69 -7.01 -20.62
N GLN A 950 18.08 -7.93 -21.50
CA GLN A 950 19.40 -8.56 -21.46
C GLN A 950 19.84 -8.97 -22.87
N SER A 951 21.12 -8.75 -23.17
CA SER A 951 21.80 -9.15 -24.39
C SER A 951 23.24 -9.57 -24.08
N THR A 952 24.04 -9.77 -25.12
CA THR A 952 25.48 -9.98 -25.02
C THR A 952 26.25 -8.95 -25.84
N MET A 953 27.54 -8.81 -25.52
CA MET A 953 28.52 -8.09 -26.31
C MET A 953 29.89 -8.76 -26.18
N LEU A 954 30.86 -8.35 -27.01
CA LEU A 954 32.26 -8.72 -26.83
C LEU A 954 32.93 -7.68 -25.92
N ASP A 955 33.69 -8.15 -24.94
CA ASP A 955 34.57 -7.32 -24.12
C ASP A 955 35.89 -6.99 -24.87
N GLU A 956 36.77 -6.15 -24.29
CA GLU A 956 38.04 -5.78 -24.95
C GLU A 956 39.00 -6.96 -25.12
N ASN A 957 38.80 -8.04 -24.36
CA ASN A 957 39.55 -9.29 -24.43
C ASN A 957 38.95 -10.30 -25.42
N GLY A 958 37.85 -9.93 -26.11
CA GLY A 958 37.17 -10.77 -27.08
C GLY A 958 36.26 -11.85 -26.47
N ASN A 959 35.98 -11.79 -25.17
CA ASN A 959 35.02 -12.70 -24.53
C ASN A 959 33.59 -12.20 -24.72
N THR A 960 32.66 -13.12 -24.96
CA THR A 960 31.23 -12.81 -24.87
C THR A 960 30.81 -12.61 -23.42
N VAL A 961 30.25 -11.45 -23.10
CA VAL A 961 29.77 -11.04 -21.77
C VAL A 961 28.31 -10.59 -21.83
N LEU A 962 27.60 -10.72 -20.70
CA LEU A 962 26.22 -10.23 -20.56
C LEU A 962 26.19 -8.70 -20.40
N VAL A 963 25.18 -8.06 -20.98
CA VAL A 963 24.88 -6.63 -20.83
C VAL A 963 23.37 -6.44 -20.74
N GLY A 964 22.88 -5.50 -19.93
CA GLY A 964 21.44 -5.26 -19.87
C GLY A 964 21.00 -4.21 -18.87
N THR A 965 19.68 -4.11 -18.73
CA THR A 965 18.98 -3.26 -17.77
C THR A 965 18.06 -4.12 -16.92
N ALA A 966 18.16 -3.96 -15.61
CA ALA A 966 17.31 -4.64 -14.65
C ALA A 966 16.66 -3.61 -13.71
N ARG A 967 15.56 -3.97 -13.07
CA ARG A 967 14.83 -3.14 -12.11
C ARG A 967 14.58 -3.93 -10.83
N CYS A 968 14.59 -3.28 -9.67
CA CYS A 968 14.17 -3.92 -8.42
C CYS A 968 12.75 -4.51 -8.53
N VAL A 969 12.51 -5.67 -7.92
CA VAL A 969 11.26 -6.43 -8.13
C VAL A 969 10.01 -5.70 -7.64
N GLU A 970 10.09 -5.03 -6.49
CA GLU A 970 9.00 -4.31 -5.86
C GLU A 970 9.24 -2.78 -5.92
N PRO A 971 8.18 -1.98 -6.05
CA PRO A 971 8.27 -0.54 -5.86
C PRO A 971 8.70 -0.21 -4.43
N LEU A 972 9.41 0.90 -4.28
CA LEU A 972 9.90 1.36 -2.97
C LEU A 972 8.84 2.12 -2.18
N GLY A 973 7.87 2.72 -2.88
CA GLY A 973 6.83 3.57 -2.31
C GLY A 973 6.29 4.57 -3.33
N TRP A 974 5.53 5.54 -2.84
CA TRP A 974 4.86 6.55 -3.67
C TRP A 974 5.70 7.81 -3.81
N ILE A 975 5.61 8.47 -4.96
CA ILE A 975 6.17 9.80 -5.19
C ILE A 975 5.05 10.81 -4.96
N LYS A 976 5.34 11.86 -4.18
CA LYS A 976 4.38 12.95 -4.02
C LYS A 976 4.45 13.83 -5.26
N ASN A 977 3.31 13.98 -5.95
CA ASN A 977 3.21 14.86 -7.10
C ASN A 977 3.09 16.30 -6.60
N ASP A 978 4.22 16.96 -6.36
CA ASP A 978 4.26 18.41 -6.10
C ASP A 978 4.06 19.13 -7.44
N LYS A 979 2.85 19.03 -8.01
CA LYS A 979 2.47 19.77 -9.23
C LYS A 979 2.14 21.22 -8.91
#